data_AF-A0A7G7YQB5-F1
#
_entry.id   AF-A0A7G7YQB5-F1
#
_cell.length_a   1.000
_cell.length_b   1.000
_cell.length_c   1.000
_cell.angle_alpha   90.00
_cell.angle_beta   90.00
_cell.angle_gamma   90.00
#
_symmetry.space_group_name_H-M   'P 1'
#
loop_
_entity.id
_entity.type
_entity.pdbx_description
1 polymer ?
#
loop_
_entity_poly.entity_id
_entity_poly.type
_entity_poly.pdbx_seq_one_letter_code
_entity_poly.pdbx_strand_id
1 'polypeptide(L)'
;MKAFRWLALMLILFAALGMGIGAAEKPDAPTATLPDGTDSKVVAEVLAQRPGDDTQAAIVFFTSVKEGDTLPLNELRGVAKELGGPLIPNGDKSAAIIPIDVVNKGLQANSEKILSMREDIAAQMPAGVESYITGPAAVSADLSAVFSGANFLLLGVTAVIVAVLLIVTYRSPILWIIPLLVIGVADRLAQTAFTWILDACGQVWNESASGILSVLVFGAGTNYALLLISRYRDELHKHESRFDAMAAAWGPTVKTISMSALTVVLGVVCLMLSAVPSTRGLGLGSVVGILIALLFGAFVLPGTLVFFGRWIFWPRKPKLGDQSEHVVWDRVGCEVRKRPAAVAIVSLILLAVCCVGAANSHTGLTQSDQFIKTPESIAAADMLGEKFPGQDATPANVITKDAKGLGSYLTKKGAQVQPAESAGDWEVLNVSGPDTSELRGWIAESGNYTDAKVGGQNAELYDQEQSSAEDRALIFPLVLVLVFVALMFALRSLVAPAIMVASVLLTNIAALGLGWWISTDVFGFKAFADTTPLYAFVFLVALGVDYSIFLITRAREEAQNCGTGNGILRALSSTGGVITSAGILLAAVFAALGVLPLVVLAQVGIVIFIGVLLDTLIVRTLLIPAVVQLMGEKFWWPNPMSRNEIKKDLRR
;
A
#
# COMPACT_ATOMS: atom_id res chain seq x y z
N MET A 1 34.12 7.57 -14.49
CA MET A 1 33.16 6.57 -15.04
C MET A 1 33.72 5.18 -15.32
N LYS A 2 34.98 4.98 -15.73
CA LYS A 2 35.51 3.61 -15.94
C LYS A 2 35.49 2.74 -14.67
N ALA A 3 35.80 3.33 -13.51
CA ALA A 3 35.75 2.67 -12.20
C ALA A 3 34.34 2.36 -11.67
N PHE A 4 33.30 3.06 -12.16
CA PHE A 4 31.91 2.89 -11.71
C PHE A 4 31.36 1.47 -11.96
N ARG A 5 31.89 0.79 -12.98
CA ARG A 5 31.59 -0.60 -13.27
C ARG A 5 31.95 -1.54 -12.12
N TRP A 6 33.15 -1.37 -11.57
CA TRP A 6 33.63 -2.18 -10.45
C TRP A 6 32.88 -1.86 -9.16
N LEU A 7 32.55 -0.59 -8.95
CA LEU A 7 31.69 -0.16 -7.85
C LEU A 7 30.30 -0.79 -7.94
N ALA A 8 29.70 -0.85 -9.13
CA ALA A 8 28.41 -1.52 -9.33
C ALA A 8 28.48 -3.03 -9.04
N LEU A 9 29.52 -3.73 -9.51
CA LEU A 9 29.70 -5.15 -9.18
C LEU A 9 29.91 -5.38 -7.68
N MET A 10 30.67 -4.52 -7.01
CA MET A 10 30.89 -4.60 -5.57
C MET A 10 29.57 -4.40 -4.80
N LEU A 11 28.75 -3.41 -5.19
CA LEU A 11 27.45 -3.17 -4.55
C LEU A 11 26.46 -4.31 -4.82
N ILE A 12 26.45 -4.90 -6.01
CA ILE A 12 25.64 -6.08 -6.32
C ILE A 12 26.09 -7.28 -5.47
N LEU A 13 27.40 -7.48 -5.33
CA LEU A 13 27.96 -8.55 -4.49
C LEU A 13 27.59 -8.34 -3.02
N PHE A 14 27.70 -7.12 -2.51
CA PHE A 14 27.29 -6.76 -1.15
C PHE A 14 25.79 -7.01 -0.94
N ALA A 15 24.96 -6.65 -1.92
CA ALA A 15 23.54 -6.92 -1.88
C ALA A 15 23.23 -8.42 -1.85
N ALA A 16 23.93 -9.22 -2.66
CA ALA A 16 23.79 -10.67 -2.67
C ALA A 16 24.21 -11.30 -1.33
N LEU A 17 25.28 -10.80 -0.70
CA LEU A 17 25.67 -11.21 0.65
C LEU A 17 24.61 -10.84 1.69
N GLY A 18 24.05 -9.63 1.60
CA GLY A 18 22.96 -9.18 2.47
C GLY A 18 21.70 -10.04 2.36
N MET A 19 21.34 -10.46 1.13
CA MET A 19 20.22 -11.39 0.91
C MET A 19 20.45 -12.76 1.56
N GLY A 20 21.71 -13.20 1.66
CA GLY A 20 22.07 -14.47 2.29
C GLY A 20 21.81 -14.53 3.79
N ILE A 21 21.58 -13.39 4.45
CA ILE A 21 21.26 -13.30 5.89
C ILE A 21 19.82 -13.78 6.17
N GLY A 22 18.92 -13.67 5.18
CA GLY A 22 17.50 -13.94 5.38
C GLY A 22 16.76 -12.79 6.08
N ALA A 23 15.43 -12.85 6.07
CA ALA A 23 14.60 -11.91 6.81
C ALA A 23 14.74 -12.14 8.33
N ALA A 24 14.60 -11.07 9.12
CA ALA A 24 14.49 -11.19 10.57
C ALA A 24 13.19 -11.92 10.92
N GLU A 25 13.20 -12.67 12.03
CA GLU A 25 11.99 -13.31 12.56
C GLU A 25 10.93 -12.24 12.86
N LYS A 26 9.67 -12.56 12.60
CA LYS A 26 8.55 -11.65 12.85
C LYS A 26 8.44 -11.46 14.38
N PRO A 27 8.20 -10.24 14.89
CA PRO A 27 7.96 -10.05 16.32
C PRO A 27 6.79 -10.93 16.78
N ASP A 28 7.04 -11.83 17.74
CA ASP A 28 6.11 -12.88 18.21
C ASP A 28 4.95 -12.38 19.09
N ALA A 29 4.55 -11.11 18.96
CA ALA A 29 3.43 -10.56 19.72
C ALA A 29 2.25 -10.28 18.77
N PRO A 30 1.19 -11.13 18.76
CA PRO A 30 -0.02 -10.93 17.96
C PRO A 30 -0.68 -9.56 18.18
N THR A 31 -0.45 -8.96 19.36
CA THR A 31 -1.00 -7.68 19.79
C THR A 31 -0.17 -6.47 19.35
N ALA A 32 1.04 -6.68 18.85
CA ALA A 32 1.99 -5.60 18.61
C ALA A 32 1.62 -4.73 17.39
N THR A 33 0.71 -5.20 16.53
CA THR A 33 0.14 -4.42 15.42
C THR A 33 -1.05 -3.55 15.82
N LEU A 34 -1.61 -3.73 17.02
CA LEU A 34 -2.80 -3.00 17.47
C LEU A 34 -2.47 -1.55 17.88
N PRO A 35 -3.40 -0.60 17.67
CA PRO A 35 -3.15 0.81 17.97
C PRO A 35 -2.85 1.05 19.45
N ASP A 36 -1.91 1.97 19.72
CA ASP A 36 -1.48 2.29 21.07
C ASP A 36 -2.60 2.96 21.89
N GLY A 37 -2.73 2.60 23.17
CA GLY A 37 -3.66 3.24 24.10
C GLY A 37 -5.14 2.86 23.93
N THR A 38 -5.44 1.81 23.16
CA THR A 38 -6.81 1.33 22.91
C THR A 38 -7.24 0.22 23.86
N ASP A 39 -8.55 0.14 24.11
CA ASP A 39 -9.12 -0.87 25.00
C ASP A 39 -8.87 -2.30 24.48
N SER A 40 -8.97 -2.52 23.16
CA SER A 40 -8.73 -3.83 22.55
C SER A 40 -7.29 -4.31 22.72
N LYS A 41 -6.31 -3.41 22.61
CA LYS A 41 -4.90 -3.73 22.85
C LYS A 41 -4.64 -4.17 24.29
N VAL A 42 -5.20 -3.44 25.27
CA VAL A 42 -5.05 -3.79 26.70
C VAL A 42 -5.65 -5.17 26.97
N VAL A 43 -6.85 -5.44 26.44
CA VAL A 43 -7.50 -6.74 26.57
C VAL A 43 -6.63 -7.84 25.95
N ALA A 44 -6.11 -7.61 24.75
CA ALA A 44 -5.29 -8.60 24.05
C ALA A 44 -3.96 -8.87 24.79
N GLU A 45 -3.34 -7.85 25.39
CA GLU A 45 -2.13 -8.00 26.22
C GLU A 45 -2.40 -8.79 27.50
N VAL A 46 -3.54 -8.57 28.15
CA VAL A 46 -3.97 -9.33 29.33
C VAL A 46 -4.21 -10.80 28.98
N LEU A 47 -4.85 -11.06 27.82
CA LEU A 47 -5.06 -12.42 27.33
C LEU A 47 -3.74 -13.12 27.01
N ALA A 48 -2.78 -12.43 26.39
CA ALA A 48 -1.47 -12.99 26.05
C ALA A 48 -0.59 -13.36 27.26
N GLN A 49 -0.85 -12.79 28.45
CA GLN A 49 -0.12 -13.09 29.68
C GLN A 49 -0.62 -14.34 30.42
N ARG A 50 -1.66 -15.00 29.91
CA ARG A 50 -2.24 -16.20 30.53
C ARG A 50 -1.25 -17.37 30.52
N PRO A 51 -0.91 -17.98 31.67
CA PRO A 51 -0.08 -19.17 31.72
C PRO A 51 -0.83 -20.38 31.12
N GLY A 52 -0.21 -21.07 30.16
CA GLY A 52 -0.74 -22.29 29.55
C GLY A 52 -1.44 -22.10 28.20
N ASP A 53 -1.44 -20.89 27.65
CA ASP A 53 -2.07 -20.57 26.35
C ASP A 53 -1.18 -20.88 25.14
N ASP A 54 -0.44 -22.00 25.20
CA ASP A 54 0.28 -22.57 24.05
C ASP A 54 -0.71 -23.20 23.06
N THR A 55 -2.00 -22.86 23.10
CA THR A 55 -3.06 -23.42 22.28
C THR A 55 -3.94 -22.30 21.74
N GLN A 56 -4.32 -22.38 20.47
CA GLN A 56 -5.31 -21.49 19.89
C GLN A 56 -6.64 -22.26 19.74
N ALA A 57 -7.74 -21.63 20.15
CA ALA A 57 -9.06 -22.20 19.95
C ALA A 57 -9.38 -22.33 18.44
N ALA A 58 -9.95 -23.47 18.07
CA ALA A 58 -10.63 -23.68 16.81
C ALA A 58 -12.00 -24.32 17.06
N ILE A 59 -12.92 -24.09 16.15
CA ILE A 59 -14.27 -24.65 16.21
C ILE A 59 -14.48 -25.43 14.93
N VAL A 60 -14.74 -26.73 15.06
CA VAL A 60 -15.21 -27.54 13.95
C VAL A 60 -16.72 -27.41 13.88
N PHE A 61 -17.22 -26.90 12.76
CA PHE A 61 -18.62 -26.63 12.50
C PHE A 61 -19.16 -27.61 11.46
N PHE A 62 -20.28 -28.27 11.79
CA PHE A 62 -20.98 -29.19 10.90
C PHE A 62 -22.34 -28.62 10.55
N THR A 63 -22.72 -28.72 9.28
CA THR A 63 -24.05 -28.35 8.80
C THR A 63 -24.58 -29.41 7.84
N SER A 64 -25.90 -29.56 7.80
CA SER A 64 -26.52 -30.35 6.74
C SER A 64 -26.45 -29.60 5.41
N VAL A 65 -26.20 -30.35 4.32
CA VAL A 65 -26.16 -29.84 2.95
C VAL A 65 -27.56 -29.40 2.48
N LYS A 66 -28.62 -30.03 3.01
CA LYS A 66 -30.00 -29.69 2.67
C LYS A 66 -30.64 -28.89 3.78
N GLU A 67 -31.22 -27.76 3.41
CA GLU A 67 -31.94 -26.90 4.33
C GLU A 67 -33.15 -27.64 4.92
N GLY A 68 -33.18 -27.78 6.25
CA GLY A 68 -34.24 -28.50 6.98
C GLY A 68 -33.93 -29.96 7.33
N ASP A 69 -32.82 -30.54 6.86
CA ASP A 69 -32.38 -31.87 7.28
C ASP A 69 -31.65 -31.83 8.64
N THR A 70 -31.80 -32.89 9.43
CA THR A 70 -31.13 -33.04 10.73
C THR A 70 -29.81 -33.81 10.60
N LEU A 71 -28.80 -33.41 11.37
CA LEU A 71 -27.51 -34.07 11.39
C LEU A 71 -27.58 -35.50 11.96
N PRO A 72 -26.79 -36.46 11.42
CA PRO A 72 -26.61 -37.80 12.00
C PRO A 72 -25.73 -37.73 13.27
N LEU A 73 -26.28 -37.21 14.37
CA LEU A 73 -25.55 -36.93 15.60
C LEU A 73 -24.81 -38.14 16.20
N ASN A 74 -25.29 -39.37 15.95
CA ASN A 74 -24.64 -40.59 16.45
C ASN A 74 -23.31 -40.87 15.74
N GLU A 75 -23.23 -40.60 14.44
CA GLU A 75 -22.01 -40.79 13.65
C GLU A 75 -21.00 -39.69 13.98
N LEU A 76 -21.47 -38.44 14.11
CA LEU A 76 -20.64 -37.29 14.49
C LEU A 76 -20.05 -37.38 15.90
N ARG A 77 -20.67 -38.14 16.81
CA ARG A 77 -20.08 -38.41 18.15
C ARG A 77 -18.78 -39.21 18.08
N GLY A 78 -18.62 -40.07 17.08
CA GLY A 78 -17.37 -40.79 16.84
C GLY A 78 -16.24 -39.82 16.51
N VAL A 79 -16.49 -38.95 15.53
CA VAL A 79 -15.57 -37.88 15.10
C VAL A 79 -15.24 -36.93 16.26
N ALA A 80 -16.24 -36.53 17.06
CA ALA A 80 -16.01 -35.67 18.22
C ALA A 80 -15.10 -36.27 19.29
N LYS A 81 -15.20 -37.59 19.48
CA LYS A 81 -14.33 -38.30 20.43
C LYS A 81 -12.88 -38.37 19.94
N GLU A 82 -12.66 -38.48 18.63
CA GLU A 82 -11.31 -38.45 18.04
C GLU A 82 -10.69 -37.05 18.10
N LEU A 83 -11.49 -36.02 17.85
CA LEU A 83 -11.07 -34.62 17.94
C LEU A 83 -10.86 -34.13 19.39
N GLY A 84 -11.38 -34.85 20.38
CA GLY A 84 -11.18 -34.55 21.80
C GLY A 84 -12.09 -33.47 22.39
N GLY A 85 -13.19 -33.12 21.70
CA GLY A 85 -14.13 -32.08 22.12
C GLY A 85 -15.58 -32.57 22.23
N PRO A 86 -16.45 -31.88 23.00
CA PRO A 86 -17.87 -32.22 23.09
C PRO A 86 -18.63 -31.82 21.80
N LEU A 87 -19.51 -32.69 21.32
CA LEU A 87 -20.45 -32.36 20.23
C LEU A 87 -21.63 -31.55 20.77
N ILE A 88 -21.78 -30.31 20.31
CA ILE A 88 -22.83 -29.38 20.74
C ILE A 88 -23.76 -29.10 19.56
N PRO A 89 -24.95 -29.72 19.48
CA PRO A 89 -25.93 -29.43 18.42
C PRO A 89 -26.70 -28.13 18.69
N ASN A 90 -27.13 -27.45 17.62
CA ASN A 90 -28.05 -26.31 17.72
C ASN A 90 -29.49 -26.76 18.00
N GLY A 91 -30.39 -25.78 18.25
CA GLY A 91 -31.76 -26.05 18.69
C GLY A 91 -32.58 -26.91 17.73
N ASP A 92 -32.38 -26.74 16.41
CA ASP A 92 -33.08 -27.49 15.37
C ASP A 92 -32.33 -28.76 14.90
N LYS A 93 -31.13 -29.01 15.44
CA LYS A 93 -30.22 -30.12 15.08
C LYS A 93 -29.80 -30.13 13.60
N SER A 94 -29.91 -28.99 12.91
CA SER A 94 -29.40 -28.83 11.54
C SER A 94 -27.90 -28.52 11.51
N ALA A 95 -27.34 -28.06 12.64
CA ALA A 95 -25.93 -27.75 12.80
C ALA A 95 -25.37 -28.26 14.14
N ALA A 96 -24.05 -28.49 14.20
CA ALA A 96 -23.35 -28.87 15.43
C ALA A 96 -21.93 -28.28 15.43
N ILE A 97 -21.40 -27.99 16.62
CA ILE A 97 -20.03 -27.51 16.82
C ILE A 97 -19.24 -28.45 17.72
N ILE A 98 -17.92 -28.45 17.54
CA ILE A 98 -16.95 -29.08 18.42
C ILE A 98 -15.82 -28.07 18.67
N PRO A 99 -15.72 -27.50 19.88
CA PRO A 99 -14.56 -26.69 20.25
C PRO A 99 -13.34 -27.59 20.44
N ILE A 100 -12.21 -27.18 19.89
CA ILE A 100 -10.93 -27.90 19.94
C ILE A 100 -9.78 -26.91 20.21
N ASP A 101 -8.73 -27.39 20.86
CA ASP A 101 -7.53 -26.62 21.15
C ASP A 101 -6.37 -27.04 20.25
N VAL A 102 -5.79 -26.06 19.54
CA VAL A 102 -4.70 -26.28 18.59
C VAL A 102 -3.40 -25.81 19.21
N VAL A 103 -2.56 -26.76 19.63
CA VAL A 103 -1.22 -26.45 20.17
C VAL A 103 -0.44 -25.59 19.17
N ASN A 104 -0.02 -24.42 19.62
CA ASN A 104 0.74 -23.42 18.91
C ASN A 104 2.20 -23.86 18.77
N LYS A 105 2.57 -24.30 17.56
CA LYS A 105 3.95 -24.66 17.19
C LYS A 105 4.55 -23.69 16.15
N GLY A 106 3.99 -22.48 16.06
CA GLY A 106 4.31 -21.47 15.06
C GLY A 106 3.33 -21.46 13.87
N LEU A 107 3.22 -20.31 13.22
CA LEU A 107 2.23 -20.02 12.17
C LEU A 107 2.19 -21.06 11.04
N GLN A 108 3.35 -21.45 10.51
CA GLN A 108 3.44 -22.39 9.38
C GLN A 108 2.96 -23.80 9.78
N ALA A 109 3.46 -24.31 10.91
CA ALA A 109 3.10 -25.64 11.41
C ALA A 109 1.62 -25.71 11.81
N ASN A 110 1.08 -24.64 12.40
CA ASN A 110 -0.33 -24.54 12.72
C ASN A 110 -1.19 -24.52 11.44
N SER A 111 -0.74 -23.81 10.39
CA SER A 111 -1.44 -23.77 9.10
C SER A 111 -1.52 -25.14 8.44
N GLU A 112 -0.40 -25.86 8.36
CA GLU A 112 -0.36 -27.24 7.83
C GLU A 112 -1.25 -28.20 8.66
N LYS A 113 -1.28 -28.03 9.98
CA LYS A 113 -2.14 -28.82 10.87
C LYS A 113 -3.63 -28.56 10.62
N ILE A 114 -4.05 -27.31 10.50
CA ILE A 114 -5.46 -26.98 10.21
C ILE A 114 -5.87 -27.51 8.83
N LEU A 115 -5.00 -27.37 7.82
CA LEU A 115 -5.28 -27.86 6.47
C LEU A 115 -5.43 -29.39 6.43
N SER A 116 -4.52 -30.13 7.09
CA SER A 116 -4.64 -31.59 7.21
C SER A 116 -5.88 -32.01 8.00
N MET A 117 -6.22 -31.29 9.09
CA MET A 117 -7.45 -31.55 9.83
C MET A 117 -8.71 -31.35 8.98
N ARG A 118 -8.75 -30.34 8.10
CA ARG A 118 -9.88 -30.16 7.16
C ARG A 118 -10.02 -31.35 6.22
N GLU A 119 -8.93 -31.82 5.64
CA GLU A 119 -8.93 -32.97 4.73
C GLU A 119 -9.36 -34.25 5.44
N ASP A 120 -8.81 -34.51 6.63
CA ASP A 120 -9.11 -35.70 7.43
C ASP A 120 -10.57 -35.74 7.88
N ILE A 121 -11.11 -34.61 8.36
CA ILE A 121 -12.50 -34.51 8.80
C ILE A 121 -13.42 -34.66 7.58
N ALA A 122 -13.18 -33.94 6.49
CA ALA A 122 -14.00 -34.00 5.29
C ALA A 122 -14.06 -35.43 4.70
N ALA A 123 -12.96 -36.19 4.76
CA ALA A 123 -12.90 -37.57 4.27
C ALA A 123 -13.76 -38.55 5.09
N GLN A 124 -14.06 -38.23 6.35
CA GLN A 124 -14.84 -39.07 7.25
C GLN A 124 -16.31 -38.65 7.37
N MET A 125 -16.74 -37.61 6.65
CA MET A 125 -18.10 -37.09 6.76
C MET A 125 -19.14 -38.00 6.10
N PRO A 126 -20.27 -38.29 6.78
CA PRO A 126 -21.37 -39.03 6.19
C PRO A 126 -22.06 -38.22 5.10
N ALA A 127 -22.75 -38.92 4.19
CA ALA A 127 -23.41 -38.30 3.05
C ALA A 127 -24.46 -37.26 3.52
N GLY A 128 -24.36 -36.04 3.00
CA GLY A 128 -25.28 -34.93 3.34
C GLY A 128 -24.84 -34.06 4.51
N VAL A 129 -23.61 -34.23 5.02
CA VAL A 129 -22.99 -33.36 6.02
C VAL A 129 -21.78 -32.65 5.42
N GLU A 130 -21.70 -31.34 5.61
CA GLU A 130 -20.52 -30.53 5.34
C GLU A 130 -19.84 -30.16 6.66
N SER A 131 -18.51 -30.11 6.64
CA SER A 131 -17.67 -29.76 7.79
C SER A 131 -16.76 -28.59 7.45
N TYR A 132 -16.63 -27.68 8.40
CA TYR A 132 -15.79 -26.50 8.29
C TYR A 132 -14.97 -26.32 9.56
N ILE A 133 -13.84 -25.62 9.47
CA ILE A 133 -13.04 -25.24 10.66
C ILE A 133 -12.90 -23.72 10.71
N THR A 134 -13.36 -23.14 11.81
CA THR A 134 -13.28 -21.70 12.12
C THR A 134 -12.59 -21.46 13.47
N GLY A 135 -12.58 -20.21 13.94
CA GLY A 135 -11.91 -19.75 15.14
C GLY A 135 -10.51 -19.17 14.87
N PRO A 136 -9.89 -18.54 15.88
CA PRO A 136 -8.62 -17.81 15.73
C PRO A 136 -7.49 -18.63 15.09
N ALA A 137 -7.37 -19.92 15.42
CA ALA A 137 -6.34 -20.79 14.84
C ALA A 137 -6.54 -21.00 13.33
N ALA A 138 -7.78 -21.22 12.91
CA ALA A 138 -8.13 -21.47 11.51
C ALA A 138 -8.04 -20.19 10.66
N VAL A 139 -8.43 -19.04 11.20
CA VAL A 139 -8.27 -17.74 10.56
C VAL A 139 -6.80 -17.42 10.34
N SER A 140 -5.95 -17.64 11.36
CA SER A 140 -4.50 -17.43 11.26
C SER A 140 -3.85 -18.37 10.23
N ALA A 141 -4.27 -19.65 10.21
CA ALA A 141 -3.83 -20.66 9.26
C ALA A 141 -4.18 -20.27 7.82
N ASP A 142 -5.41 -19.83 7.58
CA ASP A 142 -5.89 -19.40 6.27
C ASP A 142 -5.17 -18.13 5.80
N LEU A 143 -4.96 -17.16 6.68
CA LEU A 143 -4.20 -15.95 6.35
C LEU A 143 -2.77 -16.29 5.91
N SER A 144 -2.09 -17.18 6.63
CA SER A 144 -0.74 -17.65 6.27
C SER A 144 -0.74 -18.38 4.92
N ALA A 145 -1.70 -19.30 4.71
CA ALA A 145 -1.82 -20.06 3.47
C ALA A 145 -2.09 -19.17 2.25
N VAL A 146 -2.95 -18.16 2.41
CA VAL A 146 -3.32 -17.19 1.38
C VAL A 146 -2.14 -16.31 0.95
N PHE A 147 -1.22 -16.00 1.86
CA PHE A 147 0.01 -15.25 1.55
C PHE A 147 1.18 -16.12 1.10
N SER A 148 1.13 -17.43 1.35
CA SER A 148 2.15 -18.37 0.90
C SER A 148 2.26 -18.36 -0.63
N GLY A 149 3.47 -18.09 -1.15
CA GLY A 149 3.72 -17.98 -2.59
C GLY A 149 3.25 -16.66 -3.25
N ALA A 150 2.43 -15.85 -2.58
CA ALA A 150 1.88 -14.61 -3.14
C ALA A 150 2.98 -13.57 -3.44
N ASN A 151 4.04 -13.51 -2.63
CA ASN A 151 5.18 -12.63 -2.85
C ASN A 151 5.96 -12.94 -4.15
N PHE A 152 6.08 -14.22 -4.51
CA PHE A 152 6.71 -14.61 -5.77
C PHE A 152 5.83 -14.25 -6.96
N LEU A 153 4.52 -14.44 -6.80
CA LEU A 153 3.54 -14.11 -7.83
C LEU A 153 3.44 -12.60 -8.06
N LEU A 154 3.44 -11.78 -7.00
CA LEU A 154 3.51 -10.32 -7.09
C LEU A 154 4.79 -9.87 -7.82
N LEU A 155 5.95 -10.40 -7.44
CA LEU A 155 7.22 -10.06 -8.10
C LEU A 155 7.19 -10.47 -9.58
N GLY A 156 6.69 -11.66 -9.89
CA GLY A 156 6.56 -12.16 -11.26
C GLY A 156 5.66 -11.27 -12.12
N VAL A 157 4.46 -10.95 -11.64
CA VAL A 157 3.51 -10.09 -12.36
C VAL A 157 4.07 -8.68 -12.54
N THR A 158 4.62 -8.09 -11.48
CA THR A 158 5.22 -6.74 -11.52
C THR A 158 6.39 -6.71 -12.51
N ALA A 159 7.26 -7.72 -12.50
CA ALA A 159 8.37 -7.84 -13.42
C ALA A 159 7.88 -7.95 -14.87
N VAL A 160 6.85 -8.75 -15.15
CA VAL A 160 6.26 -8.88 -16.50
C VAL A 160 5.67 -7.55 -16.98
N ILE A 161 4.88 -6.88 -16.14
CA ILE A 161 4.27 -5.58 -16.47
C ILE A 161 5.36 -4.57 -16.85
N VAL A 162 6.40 -4.46 -16.02
CA VAL A 162 7.49 -3.52 -16.29
C VAL A 162 8.33 -3.95 -17.48
N ALA A 163 8.60 -5.24 -17.67
CA ALA A 163 9.31 -5.72 -18.84
C ALA A 163 8.57 -5.30 -20.12
N VAL A 164 7.26 -5.54 -20.19
CA VAL A 164 6.41 -5.14 -21.33
C VAL A 164 6.46 -3.64 -21.54
N LEU A 165 6.31 -2.84 -20.48
CA LEU A 165 6.34 -1.39 -20.60
C LEU A 165 7.71 -0.86 -21.03
N LEU A 166 8.80 -1.37 -20.48
CA LEU A 166 10.15 -0.99 -20.89
C LEU A 166 10.43 -1.38 -22.36
N ILE A 167 9.95 -2.55 -22.80
CA ILE A 167 10.03 -2.97 -24.21
C ILE A 167 9.28 -1.97 -25.09
N VAL A 168 8.06 -1.57 -24.71
CA VAL A 168 7.24 -0.62 -25.48
C VAL A 168 7.87 0.78 -25.50
N THR A 169 8.31 1.29 -24.34
CA THR A 169 8.89 2.63 -24.19
C THR A 169 10.21 2.76 -24.96
N TYR A 170 11.10 1.77 -24.84
CA TYR A 170 12.42 1.84 -25.47
C TYR A 170 12.50 1.19 -26.84
N ARG A 171 11.48 0.42 -27.22
CA ARG A 171 11.46 -0.40 -28.45
C ARG A 171 12.70 -1.31 -28.55
N SER A 172 13.27 -1.73 -27.41
CA SER A 172 14.41 -2.64 -27.33
C SER A 172 14.02 -3.91 -26.58
N PRO A 173 14.19 -5.10 -27.17
CA PRO A 173 13.84 -6.37 -26.54
C PRO A 173 14.85 -6.84 -25.49
N ILE A 174 15.99 -6.17 -25.33
CA ILE A 174 17.08 -6.61 -24.44
C ILE A 174 17.30 -5.61 -23.30
N LEU A 175 17.05 -4.32 -23.56
CA LEU A 175 17.35 -3.25 -22.61
C LEU A 175 16.63 -3.42 -21.26
N TRP A 176 15.41 -3.95 -21.25
CA TRP A 176 14.59 -4.10 -20.06
C TRP A 176 15.21 -5.03 -19.00
N ILE A 177 16.03 -6.00 -19.40
CA ILE A 177 16.62 -7.01 -18.51
C ILE A 177 17.53 -6.34 -17.48
N ILE A 178 18.34 -5.36 -17.91
CA ILE A 178 19.33 -4.70 -17.05
C ILE A 178 18.70 -3.94 -15.89
N PRO A 179 17.81 -2.95 -16.11
CA PRO A 179 17.18 -2.22 -15.02
C PRO A 179 16.31 -3.15 -14.17
N LEU A 180 15.59 -4.11 -14.77
CA LEU A 180 14.74 -5.04 -14.03
C LEU A 180 15.55 -5.92 -13.07
N LEU A 181 16.70 -6.44 -13.50
CA LEU A 181 17.59 -7.21 -12.64
C LEU A 181 18.14 -6.33 -11.51
N VAL A 182 18.66 -5.14 -11.84
CA VAL A 182 19.22 -4.23 -10.83
C VAL A 182 18.17 -3.85 -9.77
N ILE A 183 16.93 -3.57 -10.20
CA ILE A 183 15.84 -3.20 -9.30
C ILE A 183 15.30 -4.40 -8.54
N GLY A 184 15.23 -5.59 -9.15
CA GLY A 184 14.89 -6.81 -8.44
C GLY A 184 15.88 -7.15 -7.33
N VAL A 185 17.18 -6.92 -7.56
CA VAL A 185 18.20 -7.04 -6.51
C VAL A 185 18.00 -5.95 -5.44
N ALA A 186 17.67 -4.72 -5.83
CA ALA A 186 17.38 -3.65 -4.88
C ALA A 186 16.14 -3.96 -4.00
N ASP A 187 15.06 -4.48 -4.59
CA ASP A 187 13.84 -4.92 -3.90
C ASP A 187 14.14 -6.02 -2.88
N ARG A 188 14.88 -7.06 -3.27
CA ARG A 188 15.23 -8.14 -2.35
C ARG A 188 16.08 -7.64 -1.18
N LEU A 189 17.05 -6.76 -1.45
CA LEU A 189 17.84 -6.14 -0.39
C LEU A 189 16.98 -5.26 0.51
N ALA A 190 16.05 -4.50 -0.06
CA ALA A 190 15.12 -3.66 0.70
C ALA A 190 14.22 -4.48 1.61
N GLN A 191 13.68 -5.61 1.14
CA GLN A 191 12.86 -6.50 1.97
C GLN A 191 13.64 -7.11 3.13
N THR A 192 14.90 -7.50 2.92
CA THR A 192 15.76 -7.99 4.01
C THR A 192 16.12 -6.85 4.98
N ALA A 193 16.60 -5.71 4.48
CA ALA A 193 16.99 -4.58 5.33
C ALA A 193 15.81 -4.04 6.14
N PHE A 194 14.62 -4.01 5.53
CA PHE A 194 13.37 -3.61 6.17
C PHE A 194 13.10 -4.39 7.46
N THR A 195 13.14 -5.72 7.43
CA THR A 195 12.82 -6.53 8.61
C THR A 195 13.82 -6.32 9.74
N TRP A 196 15.12 -6.22 9.42
CA TRP A 196 16.17 -6.02 10.41
C TRP A 196 16.15 -4.61 11.02
N ILE A 197 15.89 -3.59 10.21
CA ILE A 197 15.82 -2.20 10.70
C ILE A 197 14.59 -1.99 11.58
N LEU A 198 13.45 -2.57 11.20
CA LEU A 198 12.26 -2.50 12.02
C LEU A 198 12.46 -3.18 13.37
N ASP A 199 13.02 -4.39 13.37
CA ASP A 199 13.36 -5.12 14.60
C ASP A 199 14.29 -4.29 15.50
N ALA A 200 15.36 -3.73 14.93
CA ALA A 200 16.29 -2.86 15.66
C ALA A 200 15.65 -1.57 16.21
N CYS A 201 14.60 -1.06 15.56
CA CYS A 201 13.83 0.10 16.02
C CYS A 201 12.63 -0.26 16.90
N GLY A 202 12.43 -1.54 17.24
CA GLY A 202 11.26 -2.02 17.99
C GLY A 202 9.94 -1.76 17.27
N GLN A 203 9.95 -1.73 15.93
CA GLN A 203 8.79 -1.50 15.09
C GLN A 203 8.27 -2.82 14.51
N VAL A 204 6.97 -2.88 14.29
CA VAL A 204 6.28 -4.09 13.82
C VAL A 204 5.90 -3.95 12.36
N TRP A 205 5.83 -5.08 11.65
CA TRP A 205 5.36 -5.14 10.27
C TRP A 205 4.43 -6.32 10.04
N ASN A 206 3.65 -6.22 8.98
CA ASN A 206 2.75 -7.26 8.48
C ASN A 206 2.99 -7.51 6.98
N GLU A 207 2.32 -8.53 6.47
CA GLU A 207 2.45 -9.02 5.10
C GLU A 207 2.03 -7.96 4.07
N SER A 208 1.04 -7.12 4.40
CA SER A 208 0.62 -6.01 3.54
C SER A 208 1.70 -4.93 3.42
N ALA A 209 2.40 -4.59 4.51
CA ALA A 209 3.51 -3.63 4.46
C ALA A 209 4.66 -4.11 3.56
N SER A 210 4.97 -5.40 3.59
CA SER A 210 5.98 -6.01 2.70
C SER A 210 5.58 -5.93 1.22
N GLY A 211 4.31 -6.25 0.90
CA GLY A 211 3.78 -6.15 -0.46
C GLY A 211 3.81 -4.72 -1.02
N ILE A 212 3.37 -3.73 -0.21
CA ILE A 212 3.39 -2.31 -0.57
C ILE A 212 4.83 -1.82 -0.77
N LEU A 213 5.74 -2.18 0.14
CA LEU A 213 7.16 -1.83 0.04
C LEU A 213 7.76 -2.34 -1.27
N SER A 214 7.49 -3.59 -1.65
CA SER A 214 8.04 -4.18 -2.88
C SER A 214 7.60 -3.40 -4.12
N VAL A 215 6.30 -3.11 -4.23
CA VAL A 215 5.74 -2.32 -5.32
C VAL A 215 6.29 -0.89 -5.35
N LEU A 216 6.46 -0.26 -4.18
CA LEU A 216 7.05 1.07 -4.06
C LEU A 216 8.51 1.08 -4.55
N VAL A 217 9.34 0.13 -4.11
CA VAL A 217 10.75 0.02 -4.53
C VAL A 217 10.84 -0.25 -6.03
N PHE A 218 9.99 -1.13 -6.54
CA PHE A 218 9.96 -1.44 -7.96
C PHE A 218 9.52 -0.22 -8.78
N GLY A 219 8.44 0.45 -8.38
CA GLY A 219 7.90 1.63 -9.05
C GLY A 219 8.88 2.81 -9.04
N ALA A 220 9.45 3.14 -7.88
CA ALA A 220 10.43 4.22 -7.75
C ALA A 220 11.74 3.88 -8.48
N GLY A 221 12.27 2.68 -8.27
CA GLY A 221 13.53 2.23 -8.89
C GLY A 221 13.45 2.18 -10.42
N THR A 222 12.33 1.71 -10.98
CA THR A 222 12.11 1.68 -12.43
C THR A 222 11.95 3.07 -13.01
N ASN A 223 11.31 3.99 -12.30
CA ASN A 223 11.23 5.38 -12.70
C ASN A 223 12.63 6.04 -12.72
N TYR A 224 13.44 5.84 -11.67
CA TYR A 224 14.81 6.35 -11.64
C TYR A 224 15.65 5.78 -12.79
N ALA A 225 15.47 4.48 -13.09
CA ALA A 225 16.10 3.85 -14.22
C ALA A 225 15.67 4.47 -15.55
N LEU A 226 14.38 4.75 -15.72
CA LEU A 226 13.84 5.34 -16.94
C LEU A 226 14.45 6.73 -17.20
N LEU A 227 14.50 7.58 -16.16
CA LEU A 227 15.10 8.91 -16.24
C LEU A 227 16.59 8.87 -16.61
N LEU A 228 17.35 7.97 -15.96
CA LEU A 228 18.78 7.80 -16.26
C LEU A 228 19.00 7.28 -17.68
N ILE A 229 18.26 6.25 -18.09
CA ILE A 229 18.41 5.63 -19.41
C ILE A 229 18.00 6.61 -20.50
N SER A 230 16.95 7.40 -20.29
CA SER A 230 16.54 8.43 -21.25
C SER A 230 17.66 9.46 -21.45
N ARG A 231 18.16 10.06 -20.36
CA ARG A 231 19.26 11.04 -20.44
C ARG A 231 20.55 10.44 -21.00
N TYR A 232 20.88 9.21 -20.61
CA TYR A 232 22.03 8.50 -21.15
C TYR A 232 21.90 8.26 -22.66
N ARG A 233 20.70 7.90 -23.13
CA ARG A 233 20.42 7.73 -24.56
C ARG A 233 20.58 9.05 -25.31
N ASP A 234 20.12 10.16 -24.74
CA ASP A 234 20.25 11.49 -25.35
C ASP A 234 21.72 11.91 -25.45
N GLU A 235 22.52 11.68 -24.40
CA GLU A 235 23.96 11.98 -24.41
C GLU A 235 24.78 11.08 -25.35
N LEU A 236 24.32 9.87 -25.66
CA LEU A 236 24.94 9.00 -26.68
C LEU A 236 24.85 9.56 -28.10
N HIS A 237 23.93 10.48 -28.38
CA HIS A 237 23.86 11.21 -29.65
C HIS A 237 24.89 12.35 -29.74
N LYS A 238 25.43 12.80 -28.60
CA LYS A 238 26.39 13.91 -28.51
C LYS A 238 27.83 13.43 -28.29
N HIS A 239 28.02 12.30 -27.62
CA HIS A 239 29.33 11.77 -27.26
C HIS A 239 29.57 10.40 -27.88
N GLU A 240 30.72 10.20 -28.53
CA GLU A 240 31.11 8.89 -29.10
C GLU A 240 31.33 7.83 -28.01
N SER A 241 32.09 8.18 -26.98
CA SER A 241 32.43 7.33 -25.86
C SER A 241 31.24 7.14 -24.91
N ARG A 242 30.88 5.86 -24.68
CA ARG A 242 29.83 5.47 -23.71
C ARG A 242 30.11 5.94 -22.28
N PHE A 243 31.39 6.11 -21.93
CA PHE A 243 31.79 6.55 -20.60
C PHE A 243 31.56 8.05 -20.42
N ASP A 244 31.85 8.83 -21.46
CA ASP A 244 31.72 10.28 -21.43
C ASP A 244 30.24 10.66 -21.53
N ALA A 245 29.47 9.93 -22.36
CA ALA A 245 28.01 10.03 -22.38
C ALA A 245 27.39 9.76 -20.99
N MET A 246 27.82 8.69 -20.30
CA MET A 246 27.31 8.41 -18.95
C MET A 246 27.81 9.43 -17.93
N ALA A 247 29.04 9.94 -18.05
CA ALA A 247 29.54 11.00 -17.16
C ALA A 247 28.69 12.27 -17.26
N ALA A 248 28.34 12.66 -18.48
CA ALA A 248 27.50 13.82 -18.76
C ALA A 248 26.06 13.61 -18.26
N ALA A 249 25.50 12.41 -18.42
CA ALA A 249 24.16 12.09 -17.97
C ALA A 249 24.05 11.95 -16.44
N TRP A 250 25.08 11.39 -15.77
CA TRP A 250 25.00 10.94 -14.38
C TRP A 250 24.71 12.06 -13.38
N GLY A 251 25.56 13.09 -13.31
CA GLY A 251 25.45 14.16 -12.30
C GLY A 251 24.09 14.87 -12.30
N PRO A 252 23.60 15.37 -13.45
CA PRO A 252 22.27 15.98 -13.56
C PRO A 252 21.13 15.01 -13.23
N THR A 253 21.26 13.74 -13.61
CA THR A 253 20.24 12.73 -13.30
C THR A 253 20.19 12.47 -11.81
N VAL A 254 21.32 12.20 -11.17
CA VAL A 254 21.41 11.94 -9.71
C VAL A 254 20.82 13.10 -8.92
N LYS A 255 21.19 14.34 -9.25
CA LYS A 255 20.60 15.53 -8.62
C LYS A 255 19.07 15.54 -8.76
N THR A 256 18.55 15.15 -9.92
CA THR A 256 17.10 15.12 -10.18
C THR A 256 16.41 14.02 -9.38
N ILE A 257 16.90 12.78 -9.45
CA ILE A 257 16.27 11.63 -8.77
C ILE A 257 16.43 11.72 -7.26
N SER A 258 17.51 12.31 -6.73
CA SER A 258 17.68 12.53 -5.29
C SER A 258 16.68 13.56 -4.75
N MET A 259 16.38 14.62 -5.51
CA MET A 259 15.35 15.58 -5.11
C MET A 259 13.95 14.95 -5.09
N SER A 260 13.66 14.07 -6.05
CA SER A 260 12.43 13.28 -6.11
C SER A 260 12.36 12.26 -4.95
N ALA A 261 13.42 11.48 -4.72
CA ALA A 261 13.48 10.56 -3.60
C ALA A 261 13.29 11.27 -2.25
N LEU A 262 13.84 12.48 -2.09
CA LEU A 262 13.67 13.28 -0.87
C LEU A 262 12.21 13.65 -0.62
N THR A 263 11.46 14.08 -1.64
CA THR A 263 10.03 14.39 -1.49
C THR A 263 9.21 13.16 -1.14
N VAL A 264 9.54 11.99 -1.71
CA VAL A 264 8.87 10.75 -1.33
C VAL A 264 9.19 10.38 0.13
N VAL A 265 10.47 10.43 0.53
CA VAL A 265 10.92 10.18 1.92
C VAL A 265 10.20 11.09 2.91
N LEU A 266 10.08 12.39 2.62
CA LEU A 266 9.36 13.34 3.48
C LEU A 266 7.87 12.97 3.63
N GLY A 267 7.23 12.49 2.56
CA GLY A 267 5.85 12.03 2.62
C GLY A 267 5.68 10.78 3.48
N VAL A 268 6.49 9.74 3.24
CA VAL A 268 6.35 8.46 3.95
C VAL A 268 6.85 8.50 5.40
N VAL A 269 7.80 9.39 5.74
CA VAL A 269 8.22 9.63 7.13
C VAL A 269 7.05 10.07 8.01
N CYS A 270 6.08 10.81 7.46
CA CYS A 270 4.91 11.23 8.22
C CYS A 270 4.07 10.06 8.74
N LEU A 271 4.13 8.89 8.09
CA LEU A 271 3.46 7.69 8.56
C LEU A 271 4.03 7.19 9.90
N MET A 272 5.26 7.58 10.26
CA MET A 272 5.83 7.26 11.57
C MET A 272 5.14 7.96 12.74
N LEU A 273 4.29 8.96 12.47
CA LEU A 273 3.47 9.64 13.49
C LEU A 273 2.12 8.95 13.73
N SER A 274 1.83 7.89 12.98
CA SER A 274 0.58 7.13 13.11
C SER A 274 0.46 6.46 14.48
N ALA A 275 -0.74 6.44 15.04
CA ALA A 275 -1.05 5.66 16.23
C ALA A 275 -1.04 4.14 15.97
N VAL A 276 -1.11 3.73 14.70
CA VAL A 276 -1.12 2.33 14.27
C VAL A 276 0.31 1.82 14.01
N PRO A 277 0.83 0.85 14.79
CA PRO A 277 2.19 0.33 14.65
C PRO A 277 2.56 -0.15 13.25
N SER A 278 1.67 -0.87 12.57
CA SER A 278 1.92 -1.38 11.20
C SER A 278 2.10 -0.25 10.18
N THR A 279 1.38 0.87 10.34
CA THR A 279 1.54 2.07 9.51
C THR A 279 2.87 2.77 9.77
N ARG A 280 3.31 2.86 11.04
CA ARG A 280 4.66 3.36 11.37
C ARG A 280 5.75 2.49 10.75
N GLY A 281 5.58 1.17 10.82
CA GLY A 281 6.48 0.20 10.20
C GLY A 281 6.55 0.35 8.68
N LEU A 282 5.41 0.53 8.01
CA LEU A 282 5.36 0.83 6.57
C LEU A 282 6.07 2.15 6.23
N GLY A 283 5.90 3.18 7.06
CA GLY A 283 6.58 4.48 6.90
C GLY A 283 8.10 4.34 6.91
N LEU A 284 8.65 3.78 7.99
CA LEU A 284 10.09 3.56 8.14
C LEU A 284 10.62 2.61 7.06
N GLY A 285 9.88 1.55 6.74
CA GLY A 285 10.26 0.62 5.69
C GLY A 285 10.30 1.24 4.32
N SER A 286 9.32 2.07 3.98
CA SER A 286 9.28 2.82 2.74
C SER A 286 10.48 3.74 2.60
N VAL A 287 10.90 4.42 3.67
CA VAL A 287 12.13 5.25 3.68
C VAL A 287 13.35 4.40 3.30
N VAL A 288 13.53 3.26 3.96
CA VAL A 288 14.64 2.33 3.67
C VAL A 288 14.59 1.87 2.22
N GLY A 289 13.42 1.45 1.74
CA GLY A 289 13.21 0.99 0.38
C GLY A 289 13.56 2.05 -0.66
N ILE A 290 13.09 3.29 -0.48
CA ILE A 290 13.37 4.41 -1.40
C ILE A 290 14.85 4.75 -1.41
N LEU A 291 15.52 4.76 -0.25
CA LEU A 291 16.95 5.03 -0.17
C LEU A 291 17.79 3.95 -0.87
N ILE A 292 17.40 2.68 -0.73
CA ILE A 292 18.02 1.57 -1.46
C ILE A 292 17.75 1.70 -2.96
N ALA A 293 16.51 1.98 -3.38
CA ALA A 293 16.17 2.22 -4.78
C ALA A 293 16.97 3.37 -5.38
N LEU A 294 17.15 4.47 -4.64
CA LEU A 294 17.96 5.62 -5.02
C LEU A 294 19.43 5.22 -5.17
N LEU A 295 20.00 4.49 -4.21
CA LEU A 295 21.39 4.02 -4.28
C LEU A 295 21.62 3.13 -5.51
N PHE A 296 20.71 2.21 -5.79
CA PHE A 296 20.81 1.32 -6.93
C PHE A 296 20.62 2.05 -8.26
N GLY A 297 19.60 2.92 -8.35
CA GLY A 297 19.35 3.73 -9.54
C GLY A 297 20.48 4.73 -9.84
N ALA A 298 21.05 5.35 -8.81
CA ALA A 298 22.10 6.36 -8.95
C ALA A 298 23.49 5.77 -9.18
N PHE A 299 23.81 4.58 -8.65
CA PHE A 299 25.18 4.05 -8.67
C PHE A 299 25.31 2.68 -9.35
N VAL A 300 24.43 1.74 -9.04
CA VAL A 300 24.52 0.36 -9.57
C VAL A 300 24.10 0.31 -11.04
N LEU A 301 22.98 0.93 -11.37
CA LEU A 301 22.45 0.96 -12.73
C LEU A 301 23.41 1.60 -13.75
N PRO A 302 23.98 2.82 -13.54
CA PRO A 302 24.90 3.40 -14.50
C PRO A 302 26.17 2.56 -14.66
N GLY A 303 26.70 1.99 -13.58
CA GLY A 303 27.85 1.09 -13.67
C GLY A 303 27.54 -0.16 -14.50
N THR A 304 26.36 -0.75 -14.29
CA THR A 304 25.88 -1.92 -15.04
C THR A 304 25.67 -1.61 -16.52
N LEU A 305 24.99 -0.50 -16.85
CA LEU A 305 24.76 -0.08 -18.25
C LEU A 305 26.08 0.15 -19.00
N VAL A 306 27.07 0.74 -18.36
CA VAL A 306 28.34 1.07 -19.02
C VAL A 306 29.19 -0.19 -19.28
N PHE A 307 28.93 -1.35 -18.66
CA PHE A 307 29.57 -2.62 -19.07
C PHE A 307 29.26 -2.98 -20.51
N PHE A 308 28.03 -2.71 -20.92
CA PHE A 308 27.51 -3.05 -22.24
C PHE A 308 27.66 -1.89 -23.22
N GLY A 309 27.68 -2.20 -24.51
CA GLY A 309 27.86 -1.20 -25.58
C GLY A 309 26.54 -0.56 -26.03
N ARG A 310 26.59 0.27 -27.07
CA ARG A 310 25.39 0.86 -27.70
C ARG A 310 24.40 -0.17 -28.28
N TRP A 311 24.81 -1.44 -28.37
CA TRP A 311 24.00 -2.52 -28.92
C TRP A 311 22.75 -2.83 -28.10
N ILE A 312 22.71 -2.50 -26.80
CA ILE A 312 21.53 -2.70 -25.94
C ILE A 312 20.30 -1.93 -26.46
N PHE A 313 20.53 -0.82 -27.15
CA PHE A 313 19.46 -0.01 -27.76
C PHE A 313 19.01 -0.56 -29.14
N TRP A 314 19.46 -1.75 -29.55
CA TRP A 314 18.96 -2.39 -30.76
C TRP A 314 17.44 -2.60 -30.68
N PRO A 315 16.66 -2.31 -31.74
CA PRO A 315 17.07 -2.00 -33.12
C PRO A 315 17.35 -0.51 -33.41
N ARG A 316 16.83 0.41 -32.60
CA ARG A 316 17.03 1.87 -32.78
C ARG A 316 18.25 2.37 -32.01
N LYS A 317 19.44 2.02 -32.50
CA LYS A 317 20.71 2.45 -31.90
C LYS A 317 20.88 3.98 -32.04
N PRO A 318 21.11 4.73 -30.94
CA PRO A 318 21.38 6.16 -31.03
C PRO A 318 22.69 6.42 -31.79
N LYS A 319 22.61 7.25 -32.83
CA LYS A 319 23.74 7.66 -33.69
C LYS A 319 24.11 9.10 -33.40
N LEU A 320 25.37 9.47 -33.64
CA LEU A 320 25.83 10.84 -33.41
C LEU A 320 25.09 11.81 -34.35
N GLY A 321 24.53 12.90 -33.81
CA GLY A 321 23.90 13.97 -34.59
C GLY A 321 22.44 13.78 -35.02
N ASP A 322 21.76 12.72 -34.60
CA ASP A 322 20.31 12.53 -34.87
C ASP A 322 19.46 13.47 -33.99
N GLN A 323 18.43 14.11 -34.57
CA GLN A 323 17.50 14.96 -33.81
C GLN A 323 16.25 14.17 -33.42
N SER A 324 15.84 14.25 -32.15
CA SER A 324 14.62 13.62 -31.67
C SER A 324 13.39 14.48 -31.98
N GLU A 325 12.54 14.05 -32.90
CA GLU A 325 11.26 14.70 -33.18
C GLU A 325 10.18 14.28 -32.15
N HIS A 326 9.47 15.26 -31.56
CA HIS A 326 8.42 15.04 -30.55
C HIS A 326 7.03 15.47 -31.07
N VAL A 327 6.65 15.00 -32.26
CA VAL A 327 5.44 15.42 -33.01
C VAL A 327 4.14 15.43 -32.19
N VAL A 328 3.92 14.44 -31.32
CA VAL A 328 2.70 14.34 -30.49
C VAL A 328 2.68 15.45 -29.43
N TRP A 329 3.80 15.66 -28.75
CA TRP A 329 3.90 16.63 -27.65
C TRP A 329 3.94 18.06 -28.15
N ASP A 330 4.50 18.28 -29.34
CA ASP A 330 4.42 19.58 -30.04
C ASP A 330 2.97 19.96 -30.35
N ARG A 331 2.14 18.99 -30.74
CA ARG A 331 0.71 19.21 -31.00
C ARG A 331 -0.05 19.54 -29.72
N VAL A 332 0.17 18.77 -28.64
CA VAL A 332 -0.45 19.06 -27.33
C VAL A 332 -0.05 20.46 -26.86
N GLY A 333 1.24 20.80 -26.95
CA GLY A 333 1.72 22.13 -26.60
C GLY A 333 1.10 23.25 -27.44
N CYS A 334 0.88 23.03 -28.74
CA CYS A 334 0.19 23.99 -29.60
C CYS A 334 -1.26 24.24 -29.17
N GLU A 335 -2.01 23.19 -28.82
CA GLU A 335 -3.41 23.33 -28.38
C GLU A 335 -3.51 24.03 -27.02
N VAL A 336 -2.64 23.68 -26.06
CA VAL A 336 -2.54 24.39 -24.76
C VAL A 336 -2.24 25.87 -24.96
N ARG A 337 -1.36 26.21 -25.92
CA ARG A 337 -1.01 27.60 -26.23
C ARG A 337 -2.17 28.39 -26.83
N LYS A 338 -2.95 27.77 -27.72
CA LYS A 338 -4.06 28.44 -28.43
C LYS A 338 -5.23 28.74 -27.49
N ARG A 339 -5.56 27.82 -26.57
CA ARG A 339 -6.76 27.90 -25.74
C ARG A 339 -6.50 27.51 -24.27
N PRO A 340 -5.61 28.22 -23.56
CA PRO A 340 -5.19 27.81 -22.21
C PRO A 340 -6.37 27.81 -21.21
N ALA A 341 -7.26 28.80 -21.25
CA ALA A 341 -8.42 28.85 -20.35
C ALA A 341 -9.39 27.68 -20.57
N ALA A 342 -9.68 27.32 -21.82
CA ALA A 342 -10.59 26.21 -22.12
C ALA A 342 -10.00 24.86 -21.66
N VAL A 343 -8.71 24.64 -21.90
CA VAL A 343 -8.02 23.41 -21.45
C VAL A 343 -8.03 23.29 -19.93
N ALA A 344 -7.76 24.39 -19.21
CA ALA A 344 -7.82 24.41 -17.75
C ALA A 344 -9.24 24.11 -17.24
N ILE A 345 -10.28 24.76 -17.78
CA ILE A 345 -11.67 24.57 -17.37
C ILE A 345 -12.12 23.13 -17.62
N VAL A 346 -11.85 22.57 -18.80
CA VAL A 346 -12.24 21.18 -19.12
C VAL A 346 -11.53 20.19 -18.19
N SER A 347 -10.25 20.40 -17.92
CA SER A 347 -9.48 19.55 -16.99
C SER A 347 -10.06 19.62 -15.57
N LEU A 348 -10.41 20.81 -15.09
CA LEU A 348 -11.04 21.01 -13.78
C LEU A 348 -12.43 20.39 -13.69
N ILE A 349 -13.25 20.50 -14.75
CA ILE A 349 -14.58 19.86 -14.79
C ILE A 349 -14.43 18.34 -14.73
N LEU A 350 -13.51 17.77 -15.50
CA LEU A 350 -13.29 16.33 -15.50
C LEU A 350 -12.85 15.85 -14.11
N LEU A 351 -11.91 16.55 -13.46
CA LEU A 351 -11.50 16.22 -12.09
C LEU A 351 -12.65 16.41 -11.09
N ALA A 352 -13.47 17.45 -11.22
CA ALA A 352 -14.62 17.68 -10.34
C ALA A 352 -15.67 16.57 -10.44
N VAL A 353 -15.93 16.04 -11.64
CA VAL A 353 -16.81 14.87 -11.84
C VAL A 353 -16.23 13.64 -11.15
N CYS A 354 -14.91 13.44 -11.24
CA CYS A 354 -14.22 12.34 -10.55
C CYS A 354 -14.31 12.45 -9.03
N CYS A 355 -14.36 13.66 -8.47
CA CYS A 355 -14.48 13.89 -7.03
C CYS A 355 -15.86 13.49 -6.47
N VAL A 356 -16.91 13.37 -7.30
CA VAL A 356 -18.28 13.09 -6.82
C VAL A 356 -18.35 11.79 -6.02
N GLY A 357 -17.62 10.75 -6.45
CA GLY A 357 -17.57 9.46 -5.73
C GLY A 357 -16.98 9.56 -4.32
N ALA A 358 -16.11 10.54 -4.07
CA ALA A 358 -15.46 10.68 -2.77
C ALA A 358 -16.45 11.08 -1.67
N ALA A 359 -17.51 11.82 -2.01
CA ALA A 359 -18.54 12.25 -1.07
C ALA A 359 -19.38 11.08 -0.51
N ASN A 360 -19.45 9.94 -1.24
CA ASN A 360 -20.18 8.75 -0.83
C ASN A 360 -19.28 7.66 -0.23
N SER A 361 -17.97 7.90 -0.17
CA SER A 361 -17.01 6.90 0.30
C SER A 361 -17.10 6.73 1.82
N HIS A 362 -17.07 5.47 2.27
CA HIS A 362 -17.00 5.12 3.69
C HIS A 362 -15.91 4.08 3.93
N THR A 363 -15.38 4.08 5.14
CA THR A 363 -14.31 3.18 5.60
C THR A 363 -14.81 2.24 6.68
N GLY A 364 -14.11 1.13 6.86
CA GLY A 364 -14.42 0.09 7.84
C GLY A 364 -14.86 -1.20 7.16
N LEU A 365 -13.91 -2.12 7.01
CA LEU A 365 -14.18 -3.47 6.51
C LEU A 365 -14.45 -4.40 7.69
N THR A 366 -15.48 -5.24 7.55
CA THR A 366 -15.65 -6.40 8.41
C THR A 366 -14.56 -7.44 8.12
N GLN A 367 -14.39 -8.43 9.00
CA GLN A 367 -13.40 -9.48 8.81
C GLN A 367 -13.56 -10.24 7.49
N SER A 368 -14.80 -10.58 7.10
CA SER A 368 -15.13 -11.28 5.85
C SER A 368 -14.80 -10.47 4.60
N ASP A 369 -14.90 -9.14 4.71
CA ASP A 369 -14.75 -8.22 3.58
C ASP A 369 -13.28 -7.79 3.36
N GLN A 370 -12.34 -8.22 4.21
CA GLN A 370 -10.90 -7.91 4.02
C GLN A 370 -10.24 -8.71 2.91
N PHE A 371 -10.83 -9.84 2.51
CA PHE A 371 -10.28 -10.75 1.52
C PHE A 371 -11.04 -10.64 0.20
N ILE A 372 -10.31 -10.68 -0.92
CA ILE A 372 -10.94 -10.66 -2.26
C ILE A 372 -11.80 -11.93 -2.45
N LYS A 373 -11.35 -13.05 -1.87
CA LYS A 373 -12.12 -14.27 -1.73
C LYS A 373 -12.11 -14.65 -0.26
N THR A 374 -13.29 -14.69 0.35
CA THR A 374 -13.45 -15.01 1.77
C THR A 374 -12.91 -16.43 2.04
N PRO A 375 -11.92 -16.58 2.95
CA PRO A 375 -11.44 -17.88 3.39
C PRO A 375 -12.52 -18.71 4.06
N GLU A 376 -12.37 -20.04 4.02
CA GLU A 376 -13.33 -20.97 4.62
C GLU A 376 -13.55 -20.69 6.11
N SER A 377 -12.49 -20.42 6.87
CA SER A 377 -12.61 -20.12 8.30
C SER A 377 -13.51 -18.93 8.60
N ILE A 378 -13.47 -17.89 7.76
CA ILE A 378 -14.27 -16.69 7.97
C ILE A 378 -15.70 -16.90 7.48
N ALA A 379 -15.91 -17.53 6.33
CA ALA A 379 -17.25 -17.89 5.87
C ALA A 379 -17.96 -18.82 6.88
N ALA A 380 -17.22 -19.74 7.50
CA ALA A 380 -17.72 -20.62 8.54
C ALA A 380 -18.03 -19.88 9.86
N ALA A 381 -17.30 -18.80 10.18
CA ALA A 381 -17.61 -17.94 11.32
C ALA A 381 -18.98 -17.25 11.14
N ASP A 382 -19.24 -16.72 9.94
CA ASP A 382 -20.52 -16.07 9.61
C ASP A 382 -21.68 -17.07 9.66
N MET A 383 -21.51 -18.25 9.04
CA MET A 383 -22.52 -19.33 9.08
C MET A 383 -22.81 -19.82 10.50
N LEU A 384 -21.78 -19.87 11.36
CA LEU A 384 -21.94 -20.26 12.76
C LEU A 384 -22.85 -19.27 13.50
N GLY A 385 -22.64 -17.97 13.31
CA GLY A 385 -23.48 -16.93 13.92
C GLY A 385 -24.95 -17.00 13.48
N GLU A 386 -25.21 -17.36 12.21
CA GLU A 386 -26.57 -17.56 11.70
C GLU A 386 -27.26 -18.79 12.30
N LYS A 387 -26.53 -19.91 12.45
CA LYS A 387 -27.08 -21.20 12.93
C LYS A 387 -27.12 -21.35 14.45
N PHE A 388 -26.33 -20.56 15.17
CA PHE A 388 -26.29 -20.50 16.63
C PHE A 388 -26.53 -19.07 17.12
N PRO A 389 -27.78 -18.58 17.15
CA PRO A 389 -28.08 -17.20 17.52
C PRO A 389 -27.54 -16.82 18.90
N GLY A 390 -26.62 -15.85 18.92
CA GLY A 390 -25.94 -15.35 20.12
C GLY A 390 -24.73 -16.17 20.58
N GLN A 391 -24.23 -17.09 19.75
CA GLN A 391 -22.86 -17.58 19.84
C GLN A 391 -22.08 -17.05 18.63
N ASP A 392 -21.15 -16.14 18.90
CA ASP A 392 -20.25 -15.66 17.85
C ASP A 392 -19.03 -16.59 17.79
N ALA A 393 -18.50 -16.83 16.59
CA ALA A 393 -17.25 -17.57 16.42
C ALA A 393 -16.04 -16.82 17.02
N THR A 394 -16.17 -15.50 17.15
CA THR A 394 -15.19 -14.58 17.73
C THR A 394 -15.91 -13.61 18.68
N PRO A 395 -16.30 -14.06 19.90
CA PRO A 395 -17.00 -13.22 20.86
C PRO A 395 -16.14 -12.03 21.29
N ALA A 396 -16.79 -10.97 21.77
CA ALA A 396 -16.09 -9.85 22.38
C ALA A 396 -15.50 -10.28 23.74
N ASN A 397 -14.24 -9.95 23.97
CA ASN A 397 -13.57 -10.23 25.24
C ASN A 397 -13.65 -8.99 26.11
N VAL A 398 -14.34 -9.08 27.25
CA VAL A 398 -14.48 -7.97 28.19
C VAL A 398 -13.71 -8.28 29.46
N ILE A 399 -12.67 -7.50 29.76
CA ILE A 399 -11.93 -7.63 31.02
C ILE A 399 -12.53 -6.66 32.05
N THR A 400 -12.67 -7.11 33.30
CA THR A 400 -13.12 -6.29 34.44
C THR A 400 -12.68 -6.92 35.76
N LYS A 401 -12.75 -6.17 36.87
CA LYS A 401 -12.58 -6.69 38.23
C LYS A 401 -13.87 -7.15 38.90
N ASP A 402 -15.04 -6.84 38.32
CA ASP A 402 -16.36 -7.30 38.79
C ASP A 402 -17.13 -8.01 37.67
N ALA A 403 -16.69 -9.21 37.30
CA ALA A 403 -17.30 -9.92 36.19
C ALA A 403 -18.73 -10.41 36.50
N LYS A 404 -19.05 -10.69 37.76
CA LYS A 404 -20.40 -11.12 38.16
C LYS A 404 -21.41 -9.98 38.03
N GLY A 405 -21.06 -8.79 38.52
CA GLY A 405 -21.89 -7.60 38.38
C GLY A 405 -22.08 -7.22 36.92
N LEU A 406 -20.96 -7.08 36.19
CA LEU A 406 -20.98 -6.70 34.79
C LEU A 406 -21.72 -7.72 33.91
N GLY A 407 -21.45 -9.02 34.08
CA GLY A 407 -22.13 -10.08 33.32
C GLY A 407 -23.64 -10.08 33.54
N SER A 408 -24.09 -9.83 34.78
CA SER A 408 -25.53 -9.72 35.09
C SER A 408 -26.17 -8.50 34.45
N TYR A 409 -25.45 -7.38 34.37
CA TYR A 409 -25.91 -6.16 33.70
C TYR A 409 -26.00 -6.35 32.18
N LEU A 410 -24.96 -6.91 31.56
CA LEU A 410 -24.92 -7.18 30.12
C LEU A 410 -26.01 -8.17 29.69
N THR A 411 -26.24 -9.21 30.49
CA THR A 411 -27.34 -10.17 30.24
C THR A 411 -28.71 -9.47 30.27
N LYS A 412 -28.92 -8.51 31.18
CA LYS A 412 -30.18 -7.73 31.21
C LYS A 412 -30.36 -6.81 30.00
N LYS A 413 -29.26 -6.33 29.41
CA LYS A 413 -29.27 -5.55 28.16
C LYS A 413 -29.47 -6.42 26.91
N GLY A 414 -29.42 -7.74 27.04
CA GLY A 414 -29.68 -8.69 25.96
C GLY A 414 -28.42 -9.37 25.41
N ALA A 415 -27.25 -9.16 26.00
CA ALA A 415 -26.03 -9.88 25.62
C ALA A 415 -26.04 -11.32 26.14
N GLN A 416 -25.43 -12.24 25.39
CA GLN A 416 -25.10 -13.56 25.93
C GLN A 416 -23.70 -13.50 26.55
N VAL A 417 -23.59 -13.89 27.81
CA VAL A 417 -22.34 -13.80 28.57
C VAL A 417 -21.94 -15.20 29.03
N GLN A 418 -20.76 -15.64 28.64
CA GLN A 418 -20.18 -16.89 29.13
C GLN A 418 -19.49 -16.69 30.49
N PRO A 419 -19.29 -17.77 31.28
CA PRO A 419 -18.65 -17.69 32.58
C PRO A 419 -17.29 -16.99 32.52
N ALA A 420 -17.02 -16.16 33.53
CA ALA A 420 -15.77 -15.41 33.59
C ALA A 420 -14.58 -16.34 33.86
N GLU A 421 -13.50 -16.15 33.11
CA GLU A 421 -12.22 -16.80 33.35
C GLU A 421 -11.22 -15.83 33.97
N SER A 422 -10.42 -16.29 34.93
CA SER A 422 -9.40 -15.45 35.56
C SER A 422 -8.17 -15.30 34.67
N ALA A 423 -7.70 -14.07 34.51
CA ALA A 423 -6.51 -13.69 33.75
C ALA A 423 -5.65 -12.72 34.59
N GLY A 424 -4.86 -13.27 35.51
CA GLY A 424 -4.12 -12.46 36.48
C GLY A 424 -5.06 -11.69 37.41
N ASP A 425 -4.91 -10.36 37.46
CA ASP A 425 -5.76 -9.46 38.27
C ASP A 425 -7.13 -9.15 37.63
N TRP A 426 -7.39 -9.67 36.43
CA TRP A 426 -8.61 -9.43 35.66
C TRP A 426 -9.48 -10.67 35.58
N GLU A 427 -10.79 -10.46 35.48
CA GLU A 427 -11.77 -11.47 35.09
C GLU A 427 -12.22 -11.17 33.65
N VAL A 428 -12.23 -12.19 32.79
CA VAL A 428 -12.55 -12.06 31.36
C VAL A 428 -13.91 -12.69 31.09
N LEU A 429 -14.81 -11.89 30.53
CA LEU A 429 -16.13 -12.30 30.06
C LEU A 429 -16.11 -12.40 28.54
N ASN A 430 -16.54 -13.54 28.00
CA ASN A 430 -16.85 -13.64 26.57
C ASN A 430 -18.30 -13.21 26.37
N VAL A 431 -18.50 -12.17 25.55
CA VAL A 431 -19.79 -11.52 25.33
C VAL A 431 -20.14 -11.61 23.85
N SER A 432 -21.33 -12.14 23.57
CA SER A 432 -21.87 -12.28 22.22
C SER A 432 -23.20 -11.54 22.06
N GLY A 433 -23.46 -11.09 20.83
CA GLY A 433 -24.69 -10.38 20.46
C GLY A 433 -24.52 -8.89 20.09
N PRO A 434 -24.04 -8.02 21.00
CA PRO A 434 -23.92 -6.58 20.70
C PRO A 434 -22.65 -6.26 19.90
N ASP A 435 -22.73 -5.22 19.08
CA ASP A 435 -21.55 -4.63 18.41
C ASP A 435 -20.61 -3.95 19.43
N THR A 436 -19.33 -3.80 19.08
CA THR A 436 -18.32 -3.18 19.95
C THR A 436 -18.75 -1.79 20.47
N SER A 437 -19.31 -0.95 19.61
CA SER A 437 -19.73 0.41 19.96
C SER A 437 -20.92 0.41 20.93
N GLU A 438 -21.87 -0.50 20.72
CA GLU A 438 -23.02 -0.70 21.61
C GLU A 438 -22.57 -1.24 22.97
N LEU A 439 -21.71 -2.26 22.98
CA LEU A 439 -21.18 -2.87 24.20
C LEU A 439 -20.41 -1.85 25.05
N ARG A 440 -19.53 -1.05 24.44
CA ARG A 440 -18.82 0.04 25.11
C ARG A 440 -19.79 1.12 25.59
N GLY A 441 -20.82 1.43 24.80
CA GLY A 441 -21.89 2.35 25.18
C GLY A 441 -22.62 1.88 26.44
N TRP A 442 -23.03 0.63 26.51
CA TRP A 442 -23.70 0.05 27.68
C TRP A 442 -22.82 0.06 28.92
N ILE A 443 -21.53 -0.24 28.78
CA ILE A 443 -20.56 -0.19 29.88
C ILE A 443 -20.40 1.24 30.38
N ALA A 444 -20.25 2.21 29.48
CA ALA A 444 -20.13 3.62 29.83
C ALA A 444 -21.40 4.17 30.50
N GLU A 445 -22.59 3.81 30.00
CA GLU A 445 -23.89 4.17 30.58
C GLU A 445 -24.07 3.67 32.02
N SER A 446 -23.47 2.53 32.35
CA SER A 446 -23.61 1.94 33.69
C SER A 446 -23.03 2.82 34.80
N GLY A 447 -22.00 3.62 34.49
CA GLY A 447 -21.24 4.45 35.44
C GLY A 447 -20.46 3.69 36.52
N ASN A 448 -20.72 2.39 36.71
CA ASN A 448 -20.19 1.58 37.81
C ASN A 448 -18.98 0.71 37.38
N TYR A 449 -18.86 0.39 36.10
CA TYR A 449 -17.83 -0.50 35.55
C TYR A 449 -16.78 0.27 34.75
N THR A 450 -16.17 1.29 35.36
CA THR A 450 -15.22 2.20 34.68
C THR A 450 -13.87 1.56 34.38
N ASP A 451 -13.57 0.44 35.03
CA ASP A 451 -12.40 -0.40 34.79
C ASP A 451 -12.58 -1.38 33.63
N ALA A 452 -13.82 -1.59 33.16
CA ALA A 452 -14.11 -2.58 32.14
C ALA A 452 -13.59 -2.13 30.76
N LYS A 453 -12.94 -3.06 30.05
CA LYS A 453 -12.34 -2.84 28.73
C LYS A 453 -12.82 -3.89 27.75
N VAL A 454 -13.12 -3.48 26.53
CA VAL A 454 -13.67 -4.34 25.47
C VAL A 454 -12.63 -4.56 24.39
N GLY A 455 -12.30 -5.83 24.17
CA GLY A 455 -11.42 -6.32 23.12
C GLY A 455 -12.03 -7.49 22.35
N GLY A 456 -11.18 -8.25 21.67
CA GLY A 456 -11.59 -9.22 20.67
C GLY A 456 -11.59 -8.63 19.26
N GLN A 457 -11.69 -9.48 18.25
CA GLN A 457 -11.36 -9.13 16.87
C GLN A 457 -12.19 -7.96 16.29
N ASN A 458 -13.50 -7.94 16.55
CA ASN A 458 -14.35 -6.81 16.11
C ASN A 458 -14.03 -5.51 16.85
N ALA A 459 -13.55 -5.58 18.09
CA ALA A 459 -13.12 -4.40 18.83
C ALA A 459 -11.77 -3.87 18.34
N GLU A 460 -10.87 -4.77 17.94
CA GLU A 460 -9.59 -4.41 17.30
C GLU A 460 -9.83 -3.68 15.97
N LEU A 461 -10.72 -4.19 15.10
CA LEU A 461 -11.07 -3.53 13.84
C LEU A 461 -11.72 -2.16 14.06
N TYR A 462 -12.60 -2.05 15.04
CA TYR A 462 -13.24 -0.80 15.42
C TYR A 462 -12.20 0.24 15.92
N ASP A 463 -11.32 -0.17 16.83
CA ASP A 463 -10.25 0.68 17.34
C ASP A 463 -9.28 1.10 16.24
N GLN A 464 -8.97 0.20 15.31
CA GLN A 464 -8.12 0.50 14.17
C GLN A 464 -8.74 1.54 13.24
N GLU A 465 -10.03 1.44 12.92
CA GLU A 465 -10.73 2.46 12.12
C GLU A 465 -10.73 3.83 12.82
N GLN A 466 -10.95 3.86 14.13
CA GLN A 466 -10.95 5.09 14.92
C GLN A 466 -9.54 5.74 14.94
N SER A 467 -8.49 4.96 15.24
CA SER A 467 -7.12 5.46 15.19
C SER A 467 -6.71 5.90 13.79
N SER A 468 -7.12 5.16 12.75
CA SER A 468 -6.88 5.55 11.35
C SER A 468 -7.61 6.85 10.97
N ALA A 469 -8.77 7.17 11.57
CA ALA A 469 -9.45 8.46 11.39
C ALA A 469 -8.66 9.62 12.01
N GLU A 470 -8.13 9.44 13.21
CA GLU A 470 -7.28 10.43 13.89
C GLU A 470 -5.97 10.65 13.11
N ASP A 471 -5.35 9.58 12.63
CA ASP A 471 -4.15 9.62 11.79
C ASP A 471 -4.40 10.40 10.50
N ARG A 472 -5.53 10.19 9.82
CA ARG A 472 -5.91 10.96 8.62
C ARG A 472 -6.01 12.47 8.92
N ALA A 473 -6.60 12.83 10.06
CA ALA A 473 -6.75 14.23 10.47
C ALA A 473 -5.40 14.91 10.75
N LEU A 474 -4.40 14.17 11.24
CA LEU A 474 -3.06 14.69 11.55
C LEU A 474 -2.12 14.66 10.33
N ILE A 475 -2.05 13.52 9.64
CA ILE A 475 -1.03 13.25 8.61
C ILE A 475 -1.34 14.01 7.32
N PHE A 476 -2.60 14.14 6.92
CA PHE A 476 -2.97 14.87 5.68
C PHE A 476 -2.46 16.31 5.66
N PRO A 477 -2.78 17.18 6.65
CA PRO A 477 -2.28 18.54 6.65
C PRO A 477 -0.76 18.60 6.79
N LEU A 478 -0.16 17.71 7.59
CA LEU A 478 1.28 17.69 7.81
C LEU A 478 2.05 17.41 6.51
N VAL A 479 1.66 16.39 5.75
CA VAL A 479 2.28 16.03 4.47
C VAL A 479 2.15 17.19 3.48
N LEU A 480 0.98 17.84 3.39
CA LEU A 480 0.79 18.99 2.50
C LEU A 480 1.70 20.16 2.87
N VAL A 481 1.84 20.46 4.17
CA VAL A 481 2.73 21.53 4.65
C VAL A 481 4.19 21.20 4.35
N LEU A 482 4.65 19.98 4.64
CA LEU A 482 6.02 19.56 4.39
C LEU A 482 6.37 19.59 2.89
N VAL A 483 5.46 19.09 2.05
CA VAL A 483 5.62 19.12 0.59
C VAL A 483 5.59 20.54 0.06
N PHE A 484 4.69 21.39 0.56
CA PHE A 484 4.64 22.80 0.19
C PHE A 484 5.96 23.52 0.51
N VAL A 485 6.52 23.28 1.70
CA VAL A 485 7.80 23.83 2.14
C VAL A 485 8.94 23.30 1.25
N ALA A 486 9.01 21.99 1.00
CA ALA A 486 10.01 21.39 0.13
C ALA A 486 9.96 21.98 -1.29
N LEU A 487 8.75 22.16 -1.83
CA LEU A 487 8.52 22.79 -3.13
C LEU A 487 8.90 24.27 -3.13
N MET A 488 8.64 25.00 -2.04
CA MET A 488 9.05 26.40 -1.91
C MET A 488 10.58 26.53 -2.01
N PHE A 489 11.33 25.64 -1.37
CA PHE A 489 12.79 25.61 -1.48
C PHE A 489 13.26 25.19 -2.88
N ALA A 490 12.65 24.15 -3.47
CA ALA A 490 13.03 23.66 -4.79
C ALA A 490 12.76 24.68 -5.90
N LEU A 491 11.60 25.34 -5.85
CA LEU A 491 11.14 26.27 -6.89
C LEU A 491 11.49 27.73 -6.60
N ARG A 492 11.89 28.08 -5.37
CA ARG A 492 12.15 29.47 -4.94
C ARG A 492 10.99 30.42 -5.30
N SER A 493 9.77 29.94 -5.16
CA SER A 493 8.51 30.62 -5.49
C SER A 493 7.45 30.20 -4.47
N LEU A 494 6.46 31.07 -4.21
CA LEU A 494 5.33 30.77 -3.34
C LEU A 494 4.10 30.29 -4.13
N VAL A 495 3.88 30.87 -5.31
CA VAL A 495 2.69 30.64 -6.13
C VAL A 495 2.75 29.28 -6.83
N ALA A 496 3.89 28.92 -7.39
CA ALA A 496 4.06 27.63 -8.07
C ALA A 496 3.81 26.43 -7.13
N PRO A 497 4.42 26.34 -5.93
CA PRO A 497 4.08 25.30 -4.95
C PRO A 497 2.60 25.29 -4.55
N ALA A 498 1.96 26.45 -4.35
CA ALA A 498 0.56 26.50 -3.94
C ALA A 498 -0.36 25.87 -5.00
N ILE A 499 -0.14 26.18 -6.28
CA ILE A 499 -0.89 25.60 -7.40
C ILE A 499 -0.62 24.10 -7.51
N MET A 500 0.64 23.69 -7.38
CA MET A 500 1.01 22.28 -7.44
C MET A 500 0.36 21.47 -6.31
N VAL A 501 0.45 21.94 -5.06
CA VAL A 501 -0.19 21.29 -3.91
C VAL A 501 -1.71 21.25 -4.06
N ALA A 502 -2.34 22.33 -4.52
CA ALA A 502 -3.78 22.35 -4.79
C ALA A 502 -4.19 21.35 -5.89
N SER A 503 -3.39 21.25 -6.96
CA SER A 503 -3.65 20.31 -8.05
C SER A 503 -3.46 18.84 -7.63
N VAL A 504 -2.47 18.57 -6.78
CA VAL A 504 -2.22 17.24 -6.21
C VAL A 504 -3.37 16.87 -5.27
N LEU A 505 -3.81 17.78 -4.40
CA LEU A 505 -4.95 17.57 -3.51
C LEU A 505 -6.23 17.27 -4.31
N LEU A 506 -6.51 18.06 -5.35
CA LEU A 506 -7.66 17.84 -6.23
C LEU A 506 -7.59 16.46 -6.91
N THR A 507 -6.41 16.07 -7.40
CA THR A 507 -6.21 14.76 -8.03
C THR A 507 -6.37 13.62 -7.04
N ASN A 508 -5.95 13.82 -5.78
CA ASN A 508 -6.10 12.84 -4.73
C ASN A 508 -7.58 12.57 -4.42
N ILE A 509 -8.37 13.64 -4.26
CA ILE A 509 -9.82 13.53 -4.04
C ILE A 509 -10.49 12.88 -5.26
N ALA A 510 -10.10 13.26 -6.47
CA ALA A 510 -10.59 12.65 -7.70
C ALA A 510 -10.23 11.15 -7.81
N ALA A 511 -9.03 10.76 -7.38
CA ALA A 511 -8.58 9.38 -7.36
C ALA A 511 -9.34 8.54 -6.33
N LEU A 512 -9.58 9.08 -5.13
CA LEU A 512 -10.41 8.43 -4.12
C LEU A 512 -11.86 8.28 -4.61
N GLY A 513 -12.41 9.28 -5.30
CA GLY A 513 -13.78 9.22 -5.80
C GLY A 513 -13.99 8.23 -6.94
N LEU A 514 -13.11 8.22 -7.94
CA LEU A 514 -13.15 7.17 -8.97
C LEU A 514 -12.78 5.80 -8.43
N GLY A 515 -11.81 5.74 -7.52
CA GLY A 515 -11.40 4.51 -6.86
C GLY A 515 -12.52 3.89 -6.04
N TRP A 516 -13.37 4.72 -5.43
CA TRP A 516 -14.58 4.29 -4.73
C TRP A 516 -15.53 3.59 -5.71
N TRP A 517 -15.94 4.26 -6.79
CA TRP A 517 -16.85 3.67 -7.79
C TRP A 517 -16.29 2.38 -8.41
N ILE A 518 -15.00 2.35 -8.73
CA ILE A 518 -14.40 1.12 -9.27
C ILE A 518 -14.39 0.01 -8.21
N SER A 519 -14.06 0.34 -6.97
CA SER A 519 -14.04 -0.64 -5.87
C SER A 519 -15.43 -1.23 -5.60
N THR A 520 -16.47 -0.39 -5.54
CA THR A 520 -17.85 -0.82 -5.24
C THR A 520 -18.56 -1.43 -6.45
N ASP A 521 -18.57 -0.74 -7.59
CA ASP A 521 -19.45 -1.09 -8.71
C ASP A 521 -18.82 -2.13 -9.64
N VAL A 522 -17.48 -2.13 -9.75
CA VAL A 522 -16.76 -3.07 -10.63
C VAL A 522 -16.28 -4.30 -9.85
N PHE A 523 -15.70 -4.10 -8.66
CA PHE A 523 -15.14 -5.18 -7.87
C PHE A 523 -16.07 -5.70 -6.75
N GLY A 524 -17.17 -5.00 -6.45
CA GLY A 524 -18.15 -5.44 -5.46
C GLY A 524 -17.69 -5.29 -4.01
N PHE A 525 -16.65 -4.50 -3.74
CA PHE A 525 -16.18 -4.26 -2.37
C PHE A 525 -17.20 -3.39 -1.62
N LYS A 526 -17.50 -3.74 -0.37
CA LYS A 526 -18.53 -3.05 0.43
C LYS A 526 -18.09 -1.66 0.90
N ALA A 527 -16.85 -1.53 1.35
CA ALA A 527 -16.28 -0.31 1.91
C ALA A 527 -14.78 -0.18 1.59
N PHE A 528 -14.19 0.98 1.85
CA PHE A 528 -12.73 1.09 1.85
C PHE A 528 -12.15 0.51 3.15
N ALA A 529 -11.00 -0.14 3.05
CA ALA A 529 -10.17 -0.40 4.22
C ALA A 529 -9.82 0.94 4.92
N ASP A 530 -9.72 0.89 6.24
CA ASP A 530 -9.40 2.01 7.13
C ASP A 530 -8.12 2.77 6.72
N THR A 531 -7.10 2.02 6.30
CA THR A 531 -5.79 2.55 5.90
C THR A 531 -5.72 2.98 4.42
N THR A 532 -6.66 2.56 3.56
CA THR A 532 -6.61 2.82 2.11
C THR A 532 -6.53 4.32 1.80
N PRO A 533 -7.38 5.20 2.36
CA PRO A 533 -7.29 6.64 2.08
C PRO A 533 -5.97 7.24 2.55
N LEU A 534 -5.42 6.77 3.68
CA LEU A 534 -4.16 7.26 4.22
C LEU A 534 -3.00 6.91 3.28
N TYR A 535 -2.88 5.64 2.89
CA TYR A 535 -1.81 5.18 2.02
C TYR A 535 -1.92 5.80 0.62
N ALA A 536 -3.11 5.78 0.03
CA ALA A 536 -3.35 6.42 -1.25
C ALA A 536 -2.97 7.92 -1.20
N PHE A 537 -3.35 8.62 -0.15
CA PHE A 537 -3.04 10.03 -0.02
C PHE A 537 -1.53 10.28 0.02
N VAL A 538 -0.83 9.62 0.96
CA VAL A 538 0.61 9.80 1.16
C VAL A 538 1.39 9.41 -0.09
N PHE A 539 1.09 8.27 -0.71
CA PHE A 539 1.80 7.84 -1.91
C PHE A 539 1.50 8.70 -3.14
N LEU A 540 0.24 9.12 -3.37
CA LEU A 540 -0.08 10.01 -4.48
C LEU A 540 0.58 11.38 -4.35
N VAL A 541 0.61 11.94 -3.14
CA VAL A 541 1.31 13.21 -2.89
C VAL A 541 2.82 13.01 -3.07
N ALA A 542 3.38 12.00 -2.43
CA ALA A 542 4.81 11.69 -2.48
C ALA A 542 5.29 11.48 -3.93
N LEU A 543 4.61 10.63 -4.70
CA LEU A 543 5.01 10.25 -6.06
C LEU A 543 4.57 11.27 -7.12
N GLY A 544 3.44 11.95 -6.94
CA GLY A 544 2.90 12.91 -7.91
C GLY A 544 3.67 14.23 -7.97
N VAL A 545 4.30 14.63 -6.86
CA VAL A 545 5.06 15.89 -6.78
C VAL A 545 6.36 15.82 -7.60
N ASP A 546 7.02 14.66 -7.62
CA ASP A 546 8.33 14.44 -8.23
C ASP A 546 8.40 14.87 -9.70
N TYR A 547 7.40 14.47 -10.47
CA TYR A 547 7.35 14.80 -11.89
C TYR A 547 6.97 16.26 -12.12
N SER A 548 6.29 16.90 -11.16
CA SER A 548 5.89 18.31 -11.28
C SER A 548 7.09 19.20 -11.07
N ILE A 549 7.97 18.80 -10.14
CA ILE A 549 9.29 19.39 -10.01
C ILE A 549 10.07 19.23 -11.31
N PHE A 550 10.09 18.05 -11.94
CA PHE A 550 10.83 17.85 -13.19
C PHE A 550 10.36 18.75 -14.34
N LEU A 551 9.04 18.81 -14.58
CA LEU A 551 8.47 19.67 -15.62
C LEU A 551 8.74 21.16 -15.34
N ILE A 552 8.51 21.61 -14.11
CA ILE A 552 8.63 23.04 -13.75
C ILE A 552 10.09 23.47 -13.68
N THR A 553 11.00 22.64 -13.17
CA THR A 553 12.44 22.95 -13.19
C THR A 553 12.95 23.08 -14.61
N ARG A 554 12.56 22.16 -15.52
CA ARG A 554 12.90 22.26 -16.94
C ARG A 554 12.26 23.48 -17.59
N ALA A 555 11.01 23.80 -17.26
CA ALA A 555 10.33 24.99 -17.75
C ALA A 555 11.04 26.27 -17.29
N ARG A 556 11.57 26.30 -16.07
CA ARG A 556 12.38 27.41 -15.55
C ARG A 556 13.68 27.59 -16.32
N GLU A 557 14.40 26.49 -16.59
CA GLU A 557 15.63 26.50 -17.38
C GLU A 557 15.37 27.06 -18.79
N GLU A 558 14.32 26.60 -19.46
CA GLU A 558 13.99 27.06 -20.82
C GLU A 558 13.43 28.50 -20.82
N ALA A 559 12.70 28.90 -19.78
CA ALA A 559 12.13 30.23 -19.65
C ALA A 559 13.18 31.34 -19.59
N GLN A 560 14.38 31.05 -19.09
CA GLN A 560 15.51 31.99 -19.13
C GLN A 560 15.87 32.41 -20.56
N ASN A 561 15.67 31.54 -21.54
CA ASN A 561 16.04 31.79 -22.93
C ASN A 561 14.86 32.29 -23.79
N CYS A 562 13.63 31.85 -23.49
CA CYS A 562 12.48 32.08 -24.38
C CYS A 562 11.21 32.65 -23.70
N GLY A 563 11.30 32.99 -22.41
CA GLY A 563 10.20 33.49 -21.58
C GLY A 563 9.30 32.37 -21.04
N THR A 564 8.59 32.62 -19.93
CA THR A 564 7.85 31.59 -19.18
C THR A 564 6.84 30.79 -20.03
N GLY A 565 6.07 31.47 -20.89
CA GLY A 565 5.07 30.80 -21.74
C GLY A 565 5.69 29.86 -22.79
N ASN A 566 6.80 30.21 -23.43
CA ASN A 566 7.46 29.29 -24.37
C ASN A 566 8.28 28.24 -23.63
N GLY A 567 8.84 28.59 -22.47
CA GLY A 567 9.65 27.69 -21.64
C GLY A 567 8.86 26.46 -21.21
N ILE A 568 7.62 26.63 -20.73
CA ILE A 568 6.77 25.50 -20.34
C ILE A 568 6.40 24.59 -21.52
N LEU A 569 6.21 25.14 -22.72
CA LEU A 569 5.89 24.35 -23.92
C LEU A 569 7.10 23.56 -24.43
N ARG A 570 8.29 24.16 -24.41
CA ARG A 570 9.55 23.46 -24.75
C ARG A 570 9.86 22.36 -23.73
N ALA A 571 9.62 22.64 -22.44
CA ALA A 571 9.73 21.62 -21.40
C ALA A 571 8.75 20.48 -21.65
N LEU A 572 7.47 20.78 -21.94
CA LEU A 572 6.46 19.76 -22.24
C LEU A 572 6.82 18.92 -23.47
N SER A 573 7.30 19.54 -24.55
CA SER A 573 7.70 18.82 -25.77
C SER A 573 8.87 17.86 -25.53
N SER A 574 9.91 18.32 -24.84
CA SER A 574 11.11 17.52 -24.57
C SER A 574 10.93 16.44 -23.51
N THR A 575 10.07 16.67 -22.50
CA THR A 575 9.94 15.78 -21.34
C THR A 575 8.65 14.96 -21.31
N GLY A 576 7.62 15.36 -22.06
CA GLY A 576 6.29 14.75 -22.01
C GLY A 576 6.29 13.24 -22.24
N GLY A 577 7.01 12.77 -23.28
CA GLY A 577 7.06 11.33 -23.59
C GLY A 577 7.70 10.48 -22.50
N VAL A 578 8.76 11.00 -21.86
CA VAL A 578 9.47 10.33 -20.77
C VAL A 578 8.61 10.32 -19.52
N ILE A 579 8.01 11.46 -19.16
CA ILE A 579 7.18 11.58 -17.97
C ILE A 579 5.91 10.74 -18.09
N THR A 580 5.25 10.74 -19.24
CA THR A 580 4.04 9.92 -19.44
C THR A 580 4.34 8.43 -19.42
N SER A 581 5.45 8.01 -20.01
CA SER A 581 5.89 6.61 -19.92
C SER A 581 6.19 6.21 -18.47
N ALA A 582 6.84 7.08 -17.71
CA ALA A 582 7.13 6.87 -16.30
C ALA A 582 5.86 6.80 -15.44
N GLY A 583 4.90 7.69 -15.66
CA GLY A 583 3.62 7.70 -14.94
C GLY A 583 2.78 6.46 -15.24
N ILE A 584 2.67 6.05 -16.51
CA ILE A 584 1.96 4.80 -16.89
C ILE A 584 2.63 3.59 -16.25
N LEU A 585 3.96 3.55 -16.23
CA LEU A 585 4.72 2.48 -15.59
C LEU A 585 4.46 2.43 -14.09
N LEU A 586 4.57 3.56 -13.41
CA LEU A 586 4.31 3.64 -11.98
C LEU A 586 2.87 3.20 -11.65
N ALA A 587 1.88 3.69 -12.39
CA ALA A 587 0.49 3.27 -12.23
C ALA A 587 0.36 1.74 -12.38
N ALA A 588 0.91 1.17 -13.45
CA ALA A 588 0.81 -0.27 -13.73
C ALA A 588 1.50 -1.14 -12.66
N VAL A 589 2.59 -0.66 -12.06
CA VAL A 589 3.25 -1.34 -10.94
C VAL A 589 2.36 -1.35 -9.70
N PHE A 590 1.69 -0.23 -9.37
CA PHE A 590 0.73 -0.21 -8.27
C PHE A 590 -0.51 -1.07 -8.53
N ALA A 591 -0.97 -1.17 -9.78
CA ALA A 591 -2.06 -2.07 -10.14
C ALA A 591 -1.72 -3.56 -9.86
N ALA A 592 -0.43 -3.93 -9.82
CA ALA A 592 -0.01 -5.28 -9.47
C ALA A 592 -0.32 -5.67 -8.01
N LEU A 593 -0.58 -4.70 -7.11
CA LEU A 593 -1.04 -5.00 -5.74
C LEU A 593 -2.40 -5.71 -5.73
N GLY A 594 -3.26 -5.49 -6.72
CA GLY A 594 -4.56 -6.17 -6.84
C GLY A 594 -4.46 -7.66 -7.15
N VAL A 595 -3.25 -8.16 -7.38
CA VAL A 595 -2.98 -9.59 -7.53
C VAL A 595 -2.91 -10.28 -6.16
N LEU A 596 -2.59 -9.53 -5.10
CA LEU A 596 -2.61 -10.06 -3.75
C LEU A 596 -4.06 -10.24 -3.26
N PRO A 597 -4.33 -11.28 -2.47
CA PRO A 597 -5.68 -11.70 -2.09
C PRO A 597 -6.37 -10.82 -1.03
N LEU A 598 -5.83 -9.62 -0.76
CA LEU A 598 -6.42 -8.67 0.20
C LEU A 598 -7.05 -7.47 -0.50
N VAL A 599 -8.24 -7.10 -0.02
CA VAL A 599 -9.00 -5.94 -0.51
C VAL A 599 -8.23 -4.64 -0.28
N VAL A 600 -7.57 -4.45 0.86
CA VAL A 600 -6.77 -3.24 1.14
C VAL A 600 -5.67 -3.03 0.09
N LEU A 601 -4.98 -4.09 -0.34
CA LEU A 601 -3.90 -4.01 -1.32
C LEU A 601 -4.46 -3.71 -2.72
N ALA A 602 -5.57 -4.36 -3.10
CA ALA A 602 -6.27 -4.06 -4.33
C ALA A 602 -6.76 -2.61 -4.38
N GLN A 603 -7.39 -2.12 -3.31
CA GLN A 603 -7.91 -0.75 -3.25
C GLN A 603 -6.79 0.29 -3.30
N VAL A 604 -5.70 0.10 -2.55
CA VAL A 604 -4.51 0.96 -2.64
C VAL A 604 -3.95 0.96 -4.06
N GLY A 605 -3.84 -0.21 -4.70
CA GLY A 605 -3.41 -0.34 -6.09
C GLY A 605 -4.31 0.41 -7.07
N ILE A 606 -5.63 0.25 -6.95
CA ILE A 606 -6.64 0.91 -7.80
C ILE A 606 -6.57 2.43 -7.65
N VAL A 607 -6.63 2.94 -6.42
CA VAL A 607 -6.66 4.39 -6.16
C VAL A 607 -5.36 5.04 -6.62
N ILE A 608 -4.20 4.44 -6.34
CA ILE A 608 -2.91 4.97 -6.79
C ILE A 608 -2.77 4.88 -8.32
N PHE A 609 -3.19 3.77 -8.95
CA PHE A 609 -3.22 3.64 -10.40
C PHE A 609 -3.99 4.79 -11.06
N ILE A 610 -5.21 5.05 -10.58
CA ILE A 610 -6.05 6.13 -11.10
C ILE A 610 -5.39 7.49 -10.84
N GLY A 611 -4.96 7.75 -9.61
CA GLY A 611 -4.40 9.04 -9.24
C GLY A 611 -3.12 9.39 -10.00
N VAL A 612 -2.23 8.43 -10.22
CA VAL A 612 -1.02 8.62 -11.02
C VAL A 612 -1.37 8.91 -12.49
N LEU A 613 -2.37 8.23 -13.05
CA LEU A 613 -2.81 8.48 -14.43
C LEU A 613 -3.49 9.85 -14.58
N LEU A 614 -4.37 10.23 -13.65
CA LEU A 614 -5.00 11.55 -13.63
C LEU A 614 -3.95 12.65 -13.51
N ASP A 615 -3.00 12.50 -12.59
CA ASP A 615 -1.92 13.46 -12.40
C ASP A 615 -1.06 13.58 -13.67
N THR A 616 -0.65 12.45 -14.25
CA THR A 616 0.26 12.43 -15.40
C THR A 616 -0.39 12.94 -16.69
N LEU A 617 -1.60 12.47 -16.99
CA LEU A 617 -2.26 12.72 -18.27
C LEU A 617 -3.10 14.00 -18.28
N ILE A 618 -3.71 14.37 -17.16
CA ILE A 618 -4.60 15.53 -17.09
C ILE A 618 -3.88 16.68 -16.42
N VAL A 619 -3.43 16.52 -15.18
CA VAL A 619 -2.88 17.65 -14.42
C VAL A 619 -1.58 18.15 -15.03
N ARG A 620 -0.60 17.27 -15.17
CA ARG A 620 0.75 17.61 -15.62
C ARG A 620 0.83 18.01 -17.08
N THR A 621 0.11 17.29 -17.93
CA THR A 621 0.20 17.47 -19.38
C THR A 621 -0.67 18.64 -19.85
N LEU A 622 -1.80 18.91 -19.17
CA LEU A 622 -2.79 19.88 -19.62
C LEU A 622 -2.97 21.03 -18.62
N LEU A 623 -3.37 20.73 -17.38
CA LEU A 623 -3.76 21.74 -16.40
C LEU A 623 -2.60 22.67 -16.01
N ILE A 624 -1.46 22.11 -15.60
CA ILE A 624 -0.30 22.89 -15.14
C ILE A 624 0.26 23.79 -16.27
N PRO A 625 0.53 23.28 -17.49
CA PRO A 625 0.94 24.13 -18.61
C PRO A 625 -0.08 25.22 -18.94
N ALA A 626 -1.38 24.91 -18.90
CA ALA A 626 -2.43 25.90 -19.14
C ALA A 626 -2.44 27.01 -18.07
N VAL A 627 -2.31 26.65 -16.80
CA VAL A 627 -2.22 27.61 -15.69
C VAL A 627 -0.98 28.49 -15.82
N VAL A 628 0.18 27.92 -16.17
CA VAL A 628 1.41 28.69 -16.42
C VAL A 628 1.23 29.67 -17.58
N GLN A 629 0.55 29.28 -18.66
CA GLN A 629 0.22 30.19 -19.77
C GLN A 629 -0.68 31.35 -19.33
N LEU A 630 -1.67 31.10 -18.46
CA LEU A 630 -2.59 32.13 -17.97
C LEU A 630 -1.90 33.10 -16.99
N MET A 631 -1.00 32.60 -16.15
CA MET A 631 -0.35 33.40 -15.11
C MET A 631 0.92 34.11 -15.58
N GLY A 632 1.60 33.56 -16.59
CA GLY A 632 2.87 34.09 -17.10
C GLY A 632 3.91 34.22 -15.99
N GLU A 633 4.61 35.36 -15.93
CA GLU A 633 5.70 35.59 -14.97
C GLU A 633 5.25 35.61 -13.50
N LYS A 634 3.95 35.82 -13.22
CA LYS A 634 3.41 35.79 -11.85
C LYS A 634 3.53 34.41 -11.22
N PHE A 635 3.63 33.35 -12.03
CA PHE A 635 3.84 31.98 -11.55
C PHE A 635 5.12 31.84 -10.71
N TRP A 636 6.13 32.67 -10.97
CA TRP A 636 7.43 32.63 -10.28
C TRP A 636 7.55 33.58 -9.09
N TRP A 637 6.47 34.27 -8.70
CA TRP A 637 6.50 35.21 -7.59
C TRP A 637 6.98 34.50 -6.29
N PRO A 638 7.86 35.12 -5.48
CA PRO A 638 8.33 36.52 -5.48
C PRO A 638 9.55 36.83 -6.36
N ASN A 639 10.09 35.86 -7.10
CA ASN A 639 11.26 36.06 -7.94
C ASN A 639 10.89 35.92 -9.44
N PRO A 640 10.10 36.88 -9.99
CA PRO A 640 9.69 36.84 -11.38
C PRO A 640 10.91 36.91 -12.29
N MET A 641 10.96 36.04 -13.31
CA MET A 641 12.01 36.11 -14.32
C MET A 641 11.82 37.39 -15.14
N SER A 642 12.64 38.41 -14.86
CA SER A 642 12.49 39.71 -15.51
C SER A 642 12.85 39.59 -17.00
N ARG A 643 11.97 40.11 -17.85
CA ARG A 643 12.16 40.19 -19.31
C ARG A 643 13.41 40.98 -19.74
N ASN A 644 14.12 41.63 -18.81
CA ASN A 644 15.26 42.51 -19.05
C ASN A 644 16.62 41.81 -19.04
N GLU A 645 16.76 40.59 -18.50
CA GLU A 645 18.04 39.85 -18.57
C GLU A 645 18.29 39.25 -19.97
N ILE A 646 17.22 38.84 -20.66
CA ILE A 646 17.26 38.26 -22.02
C ILE A 646 17.85 39.23 -23.06
N LYS A 647 17.66 40.55 -22.89
CA LYS A 647 18.21 41.57 -23.80
C LYS A 647 19.68 41.91 -23.54
N LYS A 648 20.22 41.56 -22.36
CA LYS A 648 21.60 41.91 -21.97
C LYS A 648 22.61 40.90 -22.50
N ASP A 649 22.23 39.63 -22.57
CA ASP A 649 23.07 38.54 -23.10
C ASP A 649 23.01 38.40 -24.63
N LEU A 650 22.01 38.97 -25.31
CA LEU A 650 22.01 39.09 -26.78
C LEU A 650 22.74 40.33 -27.30
N ARG A 651 23.23 41.19 -26.38
CA ARG A 651 24.02 42.40 -26.70
C ARG A 651 25.49 42.30 -26.26
N ARG A 652 25.88 41.17 -25.67
CA ARG A 652 27.28 40.76 -25.45
C ARG A 652 27.57 39.57 -26.34
#